data_AF-A0A8C8ATG8-F1
#
_entry.id   AF-A0A8C8ATG8-F1
#
_cell.length_a   1.000
_cell.length_b   1.000
_cell.length_c   1.000
_cell.angle_alpha   90.00
_cell.angle_beta   90.00
_cell.angle_gamma   90.00
#
_symmetry.space_group_name_H-M   'P 1'
#
loop_
_entity.id
_entity.type
_entity.pdbx_description
1 polymer ?
#
loop_
_entity_poly.entity_id
_entity_poly.type
_entity_poly.pdbx_seq_one_letter_code
_entity_poly.pdbx_strand_id
1 'polypeptide(L)'
;MIQTHIFLSDQPNGVGPAAVLEFWVQVLTSQQLWHRDRATLFLLDNLCKAAFQYSQEDCIQKLLYQQHKNALGYHCDKGLLSSLVSWIVAGNVTPSFVEGNANSSQVWFSWMVLNMESIFEEDSQLRRVVEGELVINALTPDQALKKAQTQLKLPIVPSLQRLMIYRWAHQALATPADHPLMPLIWQKFFLLYLHRPGPQYGLPVDGCIGRRFFQSAAHVNLINEMKQRLIEVADFHHAASKALRVESPAEGSDRSPEKASCSADYLTSPELHKELVRLCNVFVLWLEEESFQKGDTYIPSLPKQYDAHRLAKVMQNQQDLWMEYVNVELVHHEFQEALNLWLQVQLESHTTCVSAGQTDFTNPIAAKERIMNNLKKFDIPKPPLPLQTMKAPVPVISSASLVSQKEAIQLMRMDLNILQRHAKTAALWESQHVALNNEILDTIPKLYVNREEQITLHLECRGTSNKGCQGAALLTIQFEGKHKNEAVNQQLHALRKEVRQLQAEATKPPSLGVVEAAVHVENFITALINIYKVQPMPAIKKVGISLFFTLVEYVCDETQRNPPTRQFFTSCIEILGQVFVSGTKSECKRLLQTILHNRRLCTLLSPYFTPVASPSEFVTLYERVVAFLSEDNSDVVFMLLTKQGLHGFFCLISLQR
;
A
#
# COMPACT_ATOMS: atom_id res chain seq x y z
N MET A 1 -14.19 -24.66 -5.77
CA MET A 1 -14.31 -24.26 -7.21
C MET A 1 -12.96 -23.99 -7.84
N ILE A 2 -12.20 -22.96 -7.41
CA ILE A 2 -10.88 -22.63 -7.99
C ILE A 2 -9.92 -23.82 -7.90
N GLN A 3 -9.78 -24.44 -6.72
CA GLN A 3 -8.97 -25.65 -6.54
C GLN A 3 -9.40 -26.78 -7.48
N THR A 4 -10.69 -26.91 -7.77
CA THR A 4 -11.23 -27.91 -8.71
C THR A 4 -10.80 -27.64 -10.14
N HIS A 5 -10.77 -26.37 -10.57
CA HIS A 5 -10.24 -26.01 -11.89
C HIS A 5 -8.76 -26.37 -12.01
N ILE A 6 -7.97 -26.12 -10.97
CA ILE A 6 -6.55 -26.47 -10.92
C ILE A 6 -6.37 -27.99 -10.97
N PHE A 7 -7.08 -28.73 -10.12
CA PHE A 7 -7.03 -30.19 -10.08
C PHE A 7 -7.41 -30.84 -11.42
N LEU A 8 -8.48 -30.36 -12.07
CA LEU A 8 -8.90 -30.87 -13.37
C LEU A 8 -7.92 -30.51 -14.49
N SER A 9 -7.21 -29.38 -14.39
CA SER A 9 -6.23 -28.97 -15.39
C SER A 9 -4.94 -29.80 -15.38
N ASP A 10 -4.68 -30.52 -14.28
CA ASP A 10 -3.55 -31.44 -14.12
C ASP A 10 -3.82 -32.84 -14.71
N GLN A 11 -5.08 -33.13 -15.07
CA GLN A 11 -5.47 -34.40 -15.66
C GLN A 11 -4.96 -34.54 -17.12
N PRO A 12 -4.83 -35.77 -17.65
CA PRO A 12 -4.46 -35.98 -19.04
C PRO A 12 -5.40 -35.22 -19.99
N ASN A 13 -4.83 -34.43 -20.91
CA ASN A 13 -5.50 -33.48 -21.82
C ASN A 13 -5.98 -32.15 -21.19
N GLY A 14 -5.63 -31.87 -19.93
CA GLY A 14 -5.84 -30.57 -19.30
C GLY A 14 -4.88 -29.49 -19.83
N VAL A 15 -5.25 -28.22 -19.60
CA VAL A 15 -4.44 -27.05 -20.01
C VAL A 15 -3.22 -26.80 -19.13
N GLY A 16 -3.04 -27.58 -18.06
CA GLY A 16 -1.98 -27.45 -17.07
C GLY A 16 -2.34 -26.49 -15.91
N PRO A 17 -1.87 -26.78 -14.68
CA PRO A 17 -2.11 -25.94 -13.50
C PRO A 17 -1.68 -24.48 -13.66
N ALA A 18 -0.55 -24.24 -14.35
CA ALA A 18 -0.02 -22.89 -14.56
C ALA A 18 -1.01 -21.97 -15.28
N ALA A 19 -1.63 -22.45 -16.37
CA ALA A 19 -2.57 -21.64 -17.16
C ALA A 19 -3.81 -21.26 -16.34
N VAL A 20 -4.30 -22.16 -15.48
CA VAL A 20 -5.45 -21.90 -14.60
C VAL A 20 -5.09 -20.93 -13.47
N LEU A 21 -3.90 -21.08 -12.88
CA LEU A 21 -3.39 -20.15 -11.87
C LEU A 21 -3.24 -18.74 -12.45
N GLU A 22 -2.61 -18.60 -13.62
CA GLU A 22 -2.45 -17.32 -14.30
C GLU A 22 -3.80 -16.66 -14.60
N PHE A 23 -4.75 -17.42 -15.14
CA PHE A 23 -6.10 -16.93 -15.41
C PHE A 23 -6.77 -16.35 -14.16
N TRP A 24 -6.80 -17.11 -13.06
CA TRP A 24 -7.46 -16.65 -11.84
C TRP A 24 -6.76 -15.48 -11.18
N VAL A 25 -5.42 -15.47 -11.17
CA VAL A 25 -4.65 -14.33 -10.65
C VAL A 25 -4.89 -13.08 -11.50
N GLN A 26 -4.95 -13.18 -12.83
CA GLN A 26 -5.28 -12.05 -13.70
C GLN A 26 -6.71 -11.54 -13.44
N VAL A 27 -7.69 -12.42 -13.30
CA VAL A 27 -9.08 -12.04 -12.98
C VAL A 27 -9.13 -11.28 -11.65
N LEU A 28 -8.50 -11.79 -10.59
CA LEU A 28 -8.51 -11.16 -9.28
C LEU A 28 -7.74 -9.83 -9.26
N THR A 29 -6.59 -9.77 -9.94
CA THR A 29 -5.75 -8.56 -10.00
C THR A 29 -6.24 -7.52 -11.01
N SER A 30 -7.24 -7.83 -11.84
CA SER A 30 -7.89 -6.87 -12.75
C SER A 30 -8.83 -5.90 -12.02
N GLN A 31 -9.23 -6.22 -10.80
CA GLN A 31 -10.12 -5.39 -10.00
C GLN A 31 -9.39 -4.15 -9.46
N GLN A 32 -10.07 -3.00 -9.38
CA GLN A 32 -9.47 -1.81 -8.79
C GLN A 32 -9.19 -2.03 -7.29
N LEU A 33 -8.00 -1.64 -6.84
CA LEU A 33 -7.57 -1.78 -5.43
C LEU A 33 -7.66 -3.22 -4.89
N TRP A 34 -7.49 -4.23 -5.75
CA TRP A 34 -7.54 -5.65 -5.39
C TRP A 34 -6.68 -6.01 -4.17
N HIS A 35 -5.53 -5.34 -3.99
CA HIS A 35 -4.59 -5.57 -2.89
C HIS A 35 -5.09 -5.07 -1.54
N ARG A 36 -6.25 -4.38 -1.48
CA ARG A 36 -6.92 -3.95 -0.24
C ARG A 36 -8.16 -4.76 0.10
N ASP A 37 -8.68 -5.50 -0.88
CA ASP A 37 -9.89 -6.28 -0.68
C ASP A 37 -9.58 -7.60 0.04
N ARG A 38 -10.13 -7.77 1.24
CA ARG A 38 -9.85 -8.94 2.09
C ARG A 38 -10.29 -10.25 1.45
N ALA A 39 -11.41 -10.27 0.74
CA ALA A 39 -11.91 -11.48 0.09
C ALA A 39 -10.99 -11.89 -1.07
N THR A 40 -10.55 -10.91 -1.87
CA THR A 40 -9.60 -11.11 -2.96
C THR A 40 -8.25 -11.59 -2.44
N LEU A 41 -7.70 -10.98 -1.39
CA LEU A 41 -6.46 -11.42 -0.76
C LEU A 41 -6.57 -12.85 -0.21
N PHE A 42 -7.70 -13.21 0.39
CA PHE A 42 -7.95 -14.58 0.85
C PHE A 42 -7.95 -15.59 -0.32
N LEU A 43 -8.55 -15.24 -1.46
CA LEU A 43 -8.52 -16.10 -2.66
C LEU A 43 -7.11 -16.18 -3.26
N LEU A 44 -6.38 -15.07 -3.31
CA LEU A 44 -4.99 -15.03 -3.78
C LEU A 44 -4.06 -15.84 -2.87
N ASP A 45 -4.28 -15.84 -1.56
CA ASP A 45 -3.54 -16.66 -0.61
C ASP A 45 -3.69 -18.16 -0.91
N ASN A 46 -4.94 -18.60 -1.14
CA ASN A 46 -5.22 -19.98 -1.54
C ASN A 46 -4.64 -20.34 -2.91
N LEU A 47 -4.61 -19.40 -3.86
CA LEU A 47 -3.94 -19.58 -5.16
C LEU A 47 -2.42 -19.70 -5.00
N CYS A 48 -1.80 -18.90 -4.13
CA CYS A 48 -0.36 -18.99 -3.84
C CYS A 48 -0.01 -20.32 -3.16
N LYS A 49 -0.85 -20.79 -2.24
CA LYS A 49 -0.73 -22.13 -1.64
C LYS A 49 -0.80 -23.23 -2.69
N ALA A 50 -1.77 -23.17 -3.60
CA ALA A 50 -1.88 -24.12 -4.69
C ALA A 50 -0.66 -24.05 -5.63
N ALA A 51 -0.18 -22.85 -5.97
CA ALA A 51 1.01 -22.68 -6.78
C ALA A 51 2.26 -23.31 -6.14
N PHE A 52 2.42 -23.18 -4.82
CA PHE A 52 3.48 -23.85 -4.07
C PHE A 52 3.36 -25.37 -4.17
N GLN A 53 2.17 -25.93 -3.94
CA GLN A 53 1.93 -27.38 -4.04
C GLN A 53 2.25 -27.95 -5.43
N TYR A 54 1.93 -27.21 -6.49
CA TYR A 54 2.17 -27.63 -7.88
C TYR A 54 3.54 -27.18 -8.42
N SER A 55 4.39 -26.55 -7.61
CA SER A 55 5.68 -25.97 -8.05
C SER A 55 5.53 -25.01 -9.23
N GLN A 56 4.49 -24.17 -9.22
CA GLN A 56 4.16 -23.18 -10.25
C GLN A 56 4.21 -21.73 -9.72
N GLU A 57 5.05 -21.45 -8.72
CA GLU A 57 5.13 -20.10 -8.11
C GLU A 57 5.50 -19.02 -9.13
N ASP A 58 6.40 -19.33 -10.06
CA ASP A 58 6.89 -18.42 -11.11
C ASP A 58 5.77 -17.74 -11.91
N CYS A 59 4.68 -18.46 -12.21
CA CYS A 59 3.58 -17.92 -13.02
C CYS A 59 2.87 -16.77 -12.29
N ILE A 60 2.67 -16.92 -10.97
CA ILE A 60 2.07 -15.89 -10.13
C ILE A 60 3.07 -14.75 -9.89
N GLN A 61 4.34 -15.07 -9.60
CA GLN A 61 5.37 -14.06 -9.38
C GLN A 61 5.53 -13.13 -10.58
N LYS A 62 5.56 -13.66 -11.80
CA LYS A 62 5.66 -12.85 -13.03
C LYS A 62 4.52 -11.84 -13.17
N LEU A 63 3.28 -12.27 -12.90
CA LEU A 63 2.10 -11.40 -12.96
C LEU A 63 2.14 -10.32 -11.87
N LEU A 64 2.48 -10.70 -10.62
CA LEU A 64 2.60 -9.75 -9.52
C LEU A 64 3.75 -8.76 -9.76
N TYR A 65 4.87 -9.22 -10.31
CA TYR A 65 6.00 -8.37 -10.67
C TYR A 65 5.62 -7.34 -11.73
N GLN A 66 4.82 -7.72 -12.73
CA GLN A 66 4.27 -6.78 -13.70
C GLN A 66 3.33 -5.76 -13.04
N GLN A 67 2.43 -6.19 -12.16
CA GLN A 67 1.57 -5.28 -11.39
C GLN A 67 2.40 -4.32 -10.53
N HIS A 68 3.49 -4.81 -9.93
CA HIS A 68 4.37 -4.01 -9.08
C HIS A 68 5.12 -2.96 -9.90
N LYS A 69 5.65 -3.33 -11.08
CA LYS A 69 6.22 -2.38 -12.03
C LYS A 69 5.23 -1.30 -12.46
N ASN A 70 3.99 -1.69 -12.76
CA ASN A 70 2.93 -0.74 -13.10
C ASN A 70 2.63 0.22 -11.92
N ALA A 71 2.55 -0.30 -10.70
CA ALA A 71 2.33 0.51 -9.50
C ALA A 71 3.49 1.49 -9.23
N LEU A 72 4.71 1.12 -9.59
CA LEU A 72 5.91 1.96 -9.51
C LEU A 72 6.07 2.93 -10.69
N GLY A 73 5.18 2.90 -11.69
CA GLY A 73 5.25 3.76 -12.87
C GLY A 73 6.35 3.39 -13.87
N TYR A 74 6.92 2.17 -13.82
CA TYR A 74 7.84 1.66 -14.84
C TYR A 74 7.05 1.29 -16.10
N HIS A 75 6.83 2.25 -17.01
CA HIS A 75 6.22 2.01 -18.31
C HIS A 75 7.30 1.98 -19.40
N CYS A 76 7.44 0.84 -20.10
CA CYS A 76 8.37 0.70 -21.23
C CYS A 76 7.87 1.32 -22.55
N ASP A 77 6.66 1.89 -22.59
CA ASP A 77 6.16 2.57 -23.80
C ASP A 77 5.13 3.67 -23.48
N LYS A 78 5.47 4.87 -23.95
CA LYS A 78 4.63 6.03 -24.32
C LYS A 78 4.00 6.94 -23.24
N GLY A 79 4.36 8.22 -23.36
CA GLY A 79 3.53 9.38 -22.99
C GLY A 79 4.19 10.33 -21.98
N LEU A 80 4.64 11.50 -22.43
CA LEU A 80 5.20 12.63 -21.63
C LEU A 80 4.30 13.14 -20.48
N LEU A 81 3.16 12.49 -20.20
CA LEU A 81 2.15 12.89 -19.23
C LEU A 81 1.92 11.85 -18.11
N SER A 82 2.50 10.65 -18.17
CA SER A 82 2.51 9.74 -16.99
C SER A 82 3.66 10.07 -16.01
N SER A 83 4.64 10.85 -16.45
CA SER A 83 5.84 11.22 -15.67
C SER A 83 5.57 12.22 -14.54
N LEU A 84 4.37 12.80 -14.45
CA LEU A 84 4.02 13.78 -13.41
C LEU A 84 3.04 13.26 -12.37
N VAL A 85 2.39 12.11 -12.61
CA VAL A 85 1.55 11.43 -11.63
C VAL A 85 2.38 10.52 -10.70
N SER A 86 3.64 10.26 -11.06
CA SER A 86 4.57 9.45 -10.26
C SER A 86 5.30 10.25 -9.16
N TRP A 87 5.26 11.58 -9.17
CA TRP A 87 6.10 12.39 -8.28
C TRP A 87 5.38 13.07 -7.11
N ILE A 88 4.05 13.02 -7.02
CA ILE A 88 3.30 13.62 -5.88
C ILE A 88 2.13 12.72 -5.46
N VAL A 89 2.42 11.46 -5.13
CA VAL A 89 1.68 10.79 -4.03
C VAL A 89 2.47 11.13 -2.77
N ALA A 90 2.00 12.16 -2.06
CA ALA A 90 2.60 12.61 -0.82
C ALA A 90 2.60 11.48 0.22
N GLY A 91 3.79 10.91 0.46
CA GLY A 91 4.07 9.85 1.42
C GLY A 91 4.96 8.80 0.78
N ASN A 92 6.28 8.98 0.87
CA ASN A 92 7.32 8.06 0.38
C ASN A 92 7.13 6.63 0.94
N VAL A 93 6.28 5.84 0.30
CA VAL A 93 6.13 4.41 0.55
C VAL A 93 6.16 3.75 -0.81
N THR A 94 7.21 2.98 -1.09
CA THR A 94 7.21 2.02 -2.21
C THR A 94 5.91 1.22 -2.13
N PRO A 95 5.02 1.29 -3.14
CA PRO A 95 3.78 0.54 -3.12
C PRO A 95 4.09 -0.94 -2.97
N SER A 96 3.53 -1.57 -1.94
CA SER A 96 3.59 -3.00 -1.72
C SER A 96 2.17 -3.55 -1.66
N PHE A 97 2.00 -4.78 -2.15
CA PHE A 97 0.72 -5.48 -2.06
C PHE A 97 0.45 -6.07 -0.67
N VAL A 98 1.44 -6.07 0.23
CA VAL A 98 1.24 -6.36 1.65
C VAL A 98 1.16 -5.01 2.39
N GLU A 99 -0.05 -4.68 2.86
CA GLU A 99 -0.28 -3.50 3.68
C GLU A 99 0.38 -3.68 5.07
N GLY A 100 1.01 -2.60 5.57
CA GLY A 100 1.75 -2.64 6.83
C GLY A 100 3.12 -3.33 6.76
N ASN A 101 3.63 -3.75 7.92
CA ASN A 101 4.95 -4.39 8.06
C ASN A 101 4.94 -5.90 7.79
N ALA A 102 3.79 -6.56 7.99
CA ALA A 102 3.60 -7.99 7.81
C ALA A 102 2.11 -8.35 7.76
N ASN A 103 1.79 -9.57 7.30
CA ASN A 103 0.43 -10.09 7.30
C ASN A 103 0.38 -11.50 7.91
N SER A 104 -0.40 -11.64 8.98
CA SER A 104 -0.54 -12.89 9.74
C SER A 104 -1.66 -13.81 9.25
N SER A 105 -2.53 -13.34 8.35
CA SER A 105 -3.70 -14.12 7.88
C SER A 105 -3.59 -14.58 6.43
N GLN A 106 -2.87 -13.87 5.56
CA GLN A 106 -2.54 -14.31 4.20
C GLN A 106 -1.04 -14.54 4.05
N VAL A 107 -0.54 -15.59 4.70
CA VAL A 107 0.90 -15.90 4.77
C VAL A 107 1.44 -16.42 3.44
N TRP A 108 0.67 -17.23 2.69
CA TRP A 108 1.09 -17.73 1.36
C TRP A 108 1.17 -16.61 0.33
N PHE A 109 0.23 -15.67 0.37
CA PHE A 109 0.28 -14.47 -0.45
C PHE A 109 1.48 -13.59 -0.07
N SER A 110 1.73 -13.41 1.24
CA SER A 110 2.86 -12.63 1.72
C SER A 110 4.20 -13.23 1.29
N TRP A 111 4.33 -14.56 1.37
CA TRP A 111 5.46 -15.30 0.84
C TRP A 111 5.69 -15.02 -0.65
N MET A 112 4.63 -15.09 -1.45
CA MET A 112 4.70 -14.82 -2.89
C MET A 112 5.14 -13.37 -3.19
N VAL A 113 4.55 -12.40 -2.51
CA VAL A 113 4.87 -10.97 -2.68
C VAL A 113 6.30 -10.65 -2.25
N LEU A 114 6.75 -11.17 -1.10
CA LEU A 114 8.11 -10.89 -0.60
C LEU A 114 9.20 -11.54 -1.46
N ASN A 115 8.95 -12.73 -2.03
CA ASN A 115 9.88 -13.32 -3.00
C ASN A 115 9.94 -12.47 -4.28
N MET A 116 8.78 -12.02 -4.80
CA MET A 116 8.73 -11.12 -5.96
C MET A 116 9.45 -9.79 -5.70
N GLU A 117 9.24 -9.17 -4.55
CA GLU A 117 9.91 -7.91 -4.19
C GLU A 117 11.41 -8.11 -3.92
N SER A 118 11.83 -9.31 -3.49
CA SER A 118 13.25 -9.65 -3.38
C SER A 118 13.93 -9.66 -4.75
N ILE A 119 13.26 -10.17 -5.79
CA ILE A 119 13.73 -10.08 -7.18
C ILE A 119 13.89 -8.61 -7.59
N PHE A 120 12.91 -7.76 -7.26
CA PHE A 120 12.99 -6.33 -7.56
C PHE A 120 14.16 -5.61 -6.84
N GLU A 121 14.38 -5.93 -5.56
CA GLU A 121 15.50 -5.38 -4.77
C GLU A 121 16.87 -5.81 -5.34
N GLU A 122 16.96 -7.02 -5.90
CA GLU A 122 18.15 -7.55 -6.57
C GLU A 122 18.37 -6.93 -7.96
N ASP A 123 17.32 -6.86 -8.79
CA ASP A 123 17.35 -6.24 -10.12
C ASP A 123 17.76 -4.76 -10.06
N SER A 124 17.28 -4.04 -9.03
CA SER A 124 17.64 -2.64 -8.80
C SER A 124 19.05 -2.43 -8.27
N GLN A 125 19.77 -3.51 -7.91
CA GLN A 125 21.07 -3.49 -7.24
C GLN A 125 21.05 -2.77 -5.88
N LEU A 126 19.86 -2.48 -5.33
CA LEU A 126 19.71 -1.69 -4.11
C LEU A 126 20.41 -2.34 -2.93
N ARG A 127 20.15 -3.64 -2.71
CA ARG A 127 20.76 -4.40 -1.62
C ARG A 127 22.30 -4.32 -1.67
N ARG A 128 22.87 -4.59 -2.84
CA ARG A 128 24.33 -4.57 -3.06
C ARG A 128 24.96 -3.22 -2.68
N VAL A 129 24.35 -2.11 -3.09
CA VAL A 129 24.90 -0.78 -2.80
C VAL A 129 24.75 -0.42 -1.34
N VAL A 130 23.60 -0.73 -0.72
CA VAL A 130 23.39 -0.50 0.72
C VAL A 130 24.40 -1.30 1.55
N GLU A 131 24.56 -2.59 1.26
CA GLU A 131 25.56 -3.43 1.94
C GLU A 131 26.97 -2.89 1.75
N GLY A 132 27.32 -2.42 0.55
CA GLY A 132 28.63 -1.81 0.29
C GLY A 132 28.88 -0.55 1.11
N GLU A 133 27.88 0.33 1.25
CA GLU A 133 27.99 1.53 2.08
C GLU A 133 28.07 1.20 3.59
N LEU A 134 27.37 0.15 4.04
CA LEU A 134 27.45 -0.34 5.42
C LEU A 134 28.82 -0.95 5.76
N VAL A 135 29.46 -1.62 4.80
CA VAL A 135 30.77 -2.25 4.99
C VAL A 135 31.90 -1.22 4.87
N ILE A 136 31.95 -0.47 3.77
CA ILE A 136 33.07 0.41 3.43
C ILE A 136 33.06 1.69 4.28
N ASN A 137 31.90 2.33 4.40
CA ASN A 137 31.77 3.66 5.01
C ASN A 137 31.22 3.61 6.44
N ALA A 138 30.90 2.42 6.95
CA ALA A 138 30.35 2.20 8.29
C ALA A 138 29.15 3.11 8.62
N LEU A 139 28.33 3.42 7.61
CA LEU A 139 27.17 4.28 7.77
C LEU A 139 26.06 3.58 8.54
N THR A 140 25.11 4.38 9.04
CA THR A 140 23.83 3.84 9.51
C THR A 140 22.98 3.34 8.32
N PRO A 141 22.07 2.38 8.52
CA PRO A 141 21.19 1.87 7.46
C PRO A 141 20.41 2.95 6.71
N ASP A 142 19.88 3.96 7.42
CA ASP A 142 19.19 5.09 6.80
C ASP A 142 20.10 5.93 5.89
N GLN A 143 21.35 6.15 6.32
CA GLN A 143 22.33 6.91 5.54
C GLN A 143 22.80 6.12 4.31
N ALA A 144 23.06 4.82 4.49
CA ALA A 144 23.42 3.90 3.40
C ALA A 144 22.31 3.85 2.35
N LEU A 145 21.04 3.76 2.77
CA LEU A 145 19.89 3.76 1.88
C LEU A 145 19.75 5.06 1.08
N LYS A 146 19.91 6.23 1.73
CA LYS A 146 19.88 7.54 1.05
C LYS A 146 21.01 7.70 0.02
N LYS A 147 22.20 7.19 0.34
CA LYS A 147 23.32 7.17 -0.63
C LYS A 147 23.04 6.23 -1.78
N ALA A 148 22.57 5.01 -1.51
CA ALA A 148 22.23 4.03 -2.53
C ALA A 148 21.18 4.56 -3.49
N GLN A 149 20.15 5.24 -2.97
CA GLN A 149 19.16 5.94 -3.77
C GLN A 149 19.79 6.97 -4.72
N THR A 150 20.71 7.80 -4.21
CA THR A 150 21.38 8.84 -4.98
C THR A 150 22.27 8.25 -6.07
N GLN A 151 23.01 7.19 -5.74
CA GLN A 151 23.94 6.51 -6.64
C GLN A 151 23.21 5.76 -7.77
N LEU A 152 22.15 5.03 -7.42
CA LEU A 152 21.37 4.22 -8.36
C LEU A 152 20.32 5.04 -9.13
N LYS A 153 20.14 6.33 -8.78
CA LYS A 153 19.14 7.23 -9.36
C LYS A 153 17.74 6.62 -9.36
N LEU A 154 17.37 5.93 -8.28
CA LEU A 154 16.08 5.26 -8.19
C LEU A 154 14.94 6.29 -8.19
N PRO A 155 13.93 6.14 -9.08
CA PRO A 155 12.83 7.09 -9.20
C PRO A 155 11.91 7.08 -7.98
N ILE A 156 11.84 5.94 -7.27
CA ILE A 156 11.06 5.74 -6.04
C ILE A 156 12.00 5.23 -4.95
N VAL A 157 11.85 5.79 -3.75
CA VAL A 157 12.68 5.45 -2.59
C VAL A 157 11.90 4.53 -1.67
N PRO A 158 12.38 3.31 -1.39
CA PRO A 158 11.83 2.54 -0.29
C PRO A 158 12.17 3.20 1.04
N SER A 159 11.20 3.24 1.95
CA SER A 159 11.48 3.50 3.35
C SER A 159 12.39 2.41 3.91
N LEU A 160 13.16 2.70 4.96
CA LEU A 160 14.04 1.71 5.58
C LEU A 160 13.33 0.38 5.91
N GLN A 161 12.13 0.46 6.49
CA GLN A 161 11.31 -0.71 6.85
C GLN A 161 10.88 -1.58 5.66
N ARG A 162 11.07 -1.10 4.42
CA ARG A 162 10.75 -1.83 3.19
C ARG A 162 11.94 -2.61 2.63
N LEU A 163 13.14 -2.49 3.20
CA LEU A 163 14.24 -3.39 2.85
C LEU A 163 13.89 -4.83 3.22
N MET A 164 14.22 -5.78 2.34
CA MET A 164 13.78 -7.17 2.50
C MET A 164 14.19 -7.79 3.85
N ILE A 165 15.34 -7.39 4.41
CA ILE A 165 15.80 -7.88 5.71
C ILE A 165 14.82 -7.58 6.85
N TYR A 166 14.20 -6.39 6.87
CA TYR A 166 13.20 -6.03 7.89
C TYR A 166 11.83 -6.62 7.56
N ARG A 167 11.48 -6.73 6.27
CA ARG A 167 10.21 -7.31 5.85
C ARG A 167 10.10 -8.78 6.18
N TRP A 168 11.16 -9.56 5.90
CA TRP A 168 11.23 -10.96 6.30
C TRP A 168 11.27 -11.10 7.82
N ALA A 169 11.93 -10.19 8.55
CA ALA A 169 11.90 -10.17 10.01
C ALA A 169 10.48 -9.99 10.57
N HIS A 170 9.76 -8.97 10.10
CA HIS A 170 8.38 -8.73 10.54
C HIS A 170 7.43 -9.83 10.11
N GLN A 171 7.59 -10.39 8.90
CA GLN A 171 6.78 -11.51 8.45
C GLN A 171 7.04 -12.77 9.30
N ALA A 172 8.29 -13.03 9.70
CA ALA A 172 8.64 -14.12 10.60
C ALA A 172 7.95 -13.98 11.97
N LEU A 173 7.91 -12.76 12.53
CA LEU A 173 7.19 -12.47 13.78
C LEU A 173 5.68 -12.69 13.66
N ALA A 174 5.09 -12.29 12.54
CA ALA A 174 3.64 -12.37 12.31
C ALA A 174 3.14 -13.77 11.91
N THR A 175 4.03 -14.68 11.52
CA THR A 175 3.65 -16.01 11.03
C THR A 175 3.20 -16.91 12.20
N PRO A 176 2.03 -17.58 12.10
CA PRO A 176 1.59 -18.56 13.09
C PRO A 176 2.57 -19.72 13.25
N ALA A 177 2.69 -20.26 14.47
CA ALA A 177 3.68 -21.30 14.79
C ALA A 177 3.40 -22.64 14.09
N ASP A 178 2.12 -22.92 13.80
CA ASP A 178 1.63 -24.10 13.10
C ASP A 178 1.60 -23.94 11.57
N HIS A 179 1.91 -22.76 11.04
CA HIS A 179 1.83 -22.51 9.61
C HIS A 179 2.95 -23.25 8.84
N PRO A 180 2.67 -23.99 7.75
CA PRO A 180 3.67 -24.78 7.02
C PRO A 180 4.88 -23.99 6.48
N LEU A 181 4.68 -22.72 6.12
CA LEU A 181 5.75 -21.83 5.64
C LEU A 181 6.65 -21.24 6.75
N MET A 182 6.29 -21.40 8.03
CA MET A 182 7.05 -20.83 9.15
C MET A 182 8.58 -21.06 9.04
N PRO A 183 9.08 -22.31 8.86
CA PRO A 183 10.52 -22.54 8.78
C PRO A 183 11.17 -21.89 7.55
N LEU A 184 10.46 -21.81 6.42
CA LEU A 184 10.97 -21.20 5.18
C LEU A 184 11.03 -19.67 5.28
N ILE A 185 10.09 -19.04 5.98
CA ILE A 185 10.10 -17.59 6.23
C ILE A 185 11.32 -17.22 7.10
N TRP A 186 11.61 -17.99 8.14
CA TRP A 186 12.84 -17.83 8.92
C TRP A 186 14.10 -18.07 8.08
N GLN A 187 14.10 -19.10 7.24
CA GLN A 187 15.21 -19.35 6.31
C GLN A 187 15.50 -18.11 5.43
N LYS A 188 14.47 -17.48 4.86
CA LYS A 188 14.62 -16.25 4.04
C LYS A 188 15.20 -15.09 4.83
N PHE A 189 14.80 -14.91 6.09
CA PHE A 189 15.43 -13.91 6.96
C PHE A 189 16.91 -14.20 7.19
N PHE A 190 17.27 -15.45 7.56
CA PHE A 190 18.66 -15.80 7.84
C PHE A 190 19.57 -15.74 6.60
N LEU A 191 19.03 -16.01 5.41
CA LEU A 191 19.75 -15.80 4.14
C LEU A 191 20.20 -14.35 3.97
N LEU A 192 19.44 -13.38 4.49
CA LEU A 192 19.80 -11.96 4.46
C LEU A 192 20.67 -11.56 5.66
N TYR A 193 20.31 -12.01 6.86
CA TYR A 193 21.00 -11.63 8.10
C TYR A 193 22.43 -12.21 8.19
N LEU A 194 22.62 -13.44 7.72
CA LEU A 194 23.92 -14.13 7.75
C LEU A 194 24.64 -14.06 6.39
N HIS A 195 24.14 -13.27 5.45
CA HIS A 195 24.81 -13.04 4.18
C HIS A 195 26.23 -12.51 4.41
N ARG A 196 27.19 -12.99 3.63
CA ARG A 196 28.57 -12.48 3.60
C ARG A 196 28.81 -11.77 2.27
N PRO A 197 28.73 -10.43 2.23
CA PRO A 197 29.04 -9.66 1.03
C PRO A 197 30.52 -9.85 0.69
N GLY A 198 30.81 -10.62 -0.37
CA GLY A 198 32.16 -11.03 -0.71
C GLY A 198 32.83 -10.20 -1.82
N PRO A 199 34.07 -10.58 -2.22
CA PRO A 199 34.83 -9.95 -3.30
C PRO A 199 34.11 -9.93 -4.65
N GLN A 200 33.18 -10.86 -4.87
CA GLN A 200 32.32 -10.92 -6.05
C GLN A 200 31.49 -9.64 -6.26
N TYR A 201 31.32 -8.81 -5.22
CA TYR A 201 30.65 -7.52 -5.29
C TYR A 201 31.58 -6.31 -5.16
N GLY A 202 32.90 -6.54 -5.04
CA GLY A 202 33.93 -5.51 -4.81
C GLY A 202 34.13 -5.15 -3.33
N LEU A 203 33.69 -6.02 -2.41
CA LEU A 203 33.74 -5.79 -0.96
C LEU A 203 34.83 -6.64 -0.29
N PRO A 204 35.41 -6.17 0.84
CA PRO A 204 36.39 -6.95 1.59
C PRO A 204 35.76 -8.25 2.11
N VAL A 205 36.56 -9.29 2.28
CA VAL A 205 36.14 -10.51 2.98
C VAL A 205 35.95 -10.14 4.46
N ASP A 206 34.70 -9.97 4.87
CA ASP A 206 34.30 -9.60 6.23
C ASP A 206 33.30 -10.65 6.79
N GLY A 207 32.91 -10.50 8.04
CA GLY A 207 31.84 -11.29 8.66
C GLY A 207 30.46 -11.07 8.04
N CYS A 208 29.45 -11.68 8.65
CA CYS A 208 28.06 -11.52 8.22
C CYS A 208 27.58 -10.07 8.32
N ILE A 209 26.67 -9.67 7.42
CA ILE A 209 26.21 -8.28 7.30
C ILE A 209 25.13 -7.88 8.31
N GLY A 210 24.44 -8.86 8.90
CA GLY A 210 23.24 -8.68 9.70
C GLY A 210 23.32 -7.58 10.75
N ARG A 211 24.30 -7.63 11.66
CA ARG A 211 24.45 -6.62 12.74
C ARG A 211 24.52 -5.18 12.21
N ARG A 212 25.05 -4.97 11.01
CA ARG A 212 25.17 -3.63 10.41
C ARG A 212 23.81 -3.01 10.07
N PHE A 213 22.80 -3.84 9.82
CA PHE A 213 21.41 -3.38 9.66
C PHE A 213 20.74 -3.10 11.02
N PHE A 214 21.10 -3.82 12.09
CA PHE A 214 20.42 -3.73 13.38
C PHE A 214 21.19 -2.90 14.43
N GLN A 215 21.59 -1.68 14.06
CA GLN A 215 22.37 -0.77 14.92
C GLN A 215 21.53 0.14 15.83
N SER A 216 20.31 0.48 15.41
CA SER A 216 19.44 1.39 16.18
C SER A 216 18.78 0.66 17.36
N ALA A 217 18.41 1.38 18.43
CA ALA A 217 17.73 0.78 19.58
C ALA A 217 16.44 0.04 19.19
N ALA A 218 15.68 0.58 18.23
CA ALA A 218 14.48 -0.07 17.71
C ALA A 218 14.80 -1.39 17.00
N HIS A 219 15.90 -1.46 16.24
CA HIS A 219 16.30 -2.68 15.54
C HIS A 219 16.90 -3.72 16.50
N VAL A 220 17.63 -3.29 17.54
CA VAL A 220 18.08 -4.20 18.60
C VAL A 220 16.89 -4.83 19.31
N ASN A 221 15.84 -4.04 19.60
CA ASN A 221 14.60 -4.58 20.15
C ASN A 221 13.94 -5.58 19.19
N LEU A 222 13.93 -5.31 17.87
CA LEU A 222 13.40 -6.24 16.87
C LEU A 222 14.13 -7.60 16.89
N ILE A 223 15.47 -7.61 16.99
CA ILE A 223 16.23 -8.88 17.12
C ILE A 223 15.87 -9.62 18.41
N ASN A 224 15.68 -8.90 19.51
CA ASN A 224 15.25 -9.52 20.78
C ASN A 224 13.84 -10.11 20.68
N GLU A 225 12.90 -9.41 20.03
CA GLU A 225 11.55 -9.93 19.74
C GLU A 225 11.61 -11.18 18.85
N MET A 226 12.47 -11.18 17.82
CA MET A 226 12.67 -12.35 16.94
C MET A 226 13.22 -13.56 17.71
N LYS A 227 14.20 -13.34 18.59
CA LYS A 227 14.71 -14.39 19.48
C LYS A 227 13.61 -14.94 20.38
N GLN A 228 12.85 -14.06 21.03
CA GLN A 228 11.73 -14.47 21.90
C GLN A 228 10.70 -15.27 21.12
N ARG A 229 10.38 -14.86 19.89
CA ARG A 229 9.45 -15.56 19.01
C ARG A 229 9.93 -16.97 18.65
N LEU A 230 11.22 -17.16 18.36
CA LEU A 230 11.78 -18.49 18.09
C LEU A 230 11.65 -19.43 19.30
N ILE A 231 11.83 -18.90 20.51
CA ILE A 231 11.65 -19.67 21.75
C ILE A 231 10.18 -20.08 21.90
N GLU A 232 9.23 -19.16 21.70
CA GLU A 232 7.79 -19.47 21.75
C GLU A 232 7.37 -20.55 20.74
N VAL A 233 7.89 -20.47 19.50
CA VAL A 233 7.62 -21.45 18.46
C VAL A 233 8.23 -22.81 18.80
N ALA A 234 9.44 -22.83 19.37
CA ALA A 234 10.05 -24.06 19.88
C ALA A 234 9.21 -24.69 21.00
N ASP A 235 8.73 -23.89 21.95
CA ASP A 235 7.87 -24.35 23.04
C ASP A 235 6.54 -24.92 22.52
N PHE A 236 5.93 -24.26 21.53
CA PHE A 236 4.74 -24.73 20.85
C PHE A 236 4.94 -26.13 20.24
N HIS A 237 5.98 -26.32 19.42
CA HIS A 237 6.25 -27.61 18.79
C HIS A 237 6.68 -28.68 19.80
N HIS A 238 7.41 -28.31 20.84
CA HIS A 238 7.75 -29.23 21.92
C HIS A 238 6.48 -29.71 22.65
N ALA A 239 5.54 -28.82 22.96
CA ALA A 239 4.25 -29.19 23.55
C ALA A 239 3.42 -30.08 22.60
N ALA A 240 3.31 -29.71 21.32
CA ALA A 240 2.61 -30.50 20.31
C ALA A 240 3.19 -31.92 20.14
N SER A 241 4.53 -32.04 20.13
CA SER A 241 5.21 -33.34 20.04
C SER A 241 4.90 -34.29 21.21
N LYS A 242 4.57 -33.72 22.39
CA LYS A 242 4.20 -34.50 23.59
C LYS A 242 2.72 -34.86 23.58
N ALA A 243 1.84 -33.97 23.15
CA ALA A 243 0.41 -34.20 23.10
C ALA A 243 0.07 -35.40 22.19
N LEU A 244 0.65 -35.46 20.99
CA LEU A 244 0.43 -36.54 20.02
C LEU A 244 0.93 -37.92 20.48
N ARG A 245 1.85 -37.97 21.46
CA ARG A 245 2.34 -39.24 22.04
C ARG A 245 1.35 -39.87 23.03
N VAL A 246 0.44 -39.09 23.61
CA VAL A 246 -0.54 -39.56 24.60
C VAL A 246 -1.74 -40.25 23.93
N GLU A 247 -1.98 -39.97 22.64
CA GLU A 247 -3.10 -40.53 21.87
C GLU A 247 -2.78 -41.88 21.20
N SER A 248 -1.52 -42.30 21.16
CA SER A 248 -1.14 -43.63 20.66
C SER A 248 -1.37 -44.66 21.78
N PRO A 249 -2.23 -45.69 21.59
CA PRO A 249 -2.59 -46.59 22.69
C PRO A 249 -1.36 -47.33 23.20
N ALA A 250 -1.15 -47.29 24.52
CA ALA A 250 -0.30 -48.26 25.19
C ALA A 250 -0.79 -49.68 24.86
N GLU A 251 0.15 -50.55 24.53
CA GLU A 251 -0.07 -51.97 24.24
C GLU A 251 -0.98 -52.60 25.32
N GLY A 252 -2.16 -53.08 24.90
CA GLY A 252 -3.02 -53.92 25.74
C GLY A 252 -4.45 -53.40 25.92
N SER A 253 -5.29 -53.53 24.89
CA SER A 253 -6.75 -53.65 25.07
C SER A 253 -7.41 -54.09 23.76
N ASP A 254 -7.81 -55.35 23.69
CA ASP A 254 -8.71 -55.89 22.68
C ASP A 254 -10.03 -55.09 22.64
N ARG A 255 -10.23 -54.26 21.60
CA ARG A 255 -11.55 -53.83 21.17
C ARG A 255 -11.67 -53.77 19.65
N SER A 256 -12.85 -54.21 19.20
CA SER A 256 -13.31 -54.47 17.82
C SER A 256 -13.13 -53.30 16.83
N PRO A 257 -12.90 -53.60 15.53
CA PRO A 257 -12.61 -52.59 14.51
C PRO A 257 -13.90 -52.11 13.83
N GLU A 258 -14.71 -51.29 14.49
CA GLU A 258 -15.79 -50.58 13.79
C GLU A 258 -15.83 -49.11 14.24
N LYS A 259 -15.50 -48.21 13.29
CA LYS A 259 -15.44 -46.73 13.36
C LYS A 259 -14.12 -46.06 13.79
N ALA A 260 -12.97 -46.57 13.37
CA ALA A 260 -11.74 -45.78 13.28
C ALA A 260 -11.41 -45.49 11.80
N SER A 261 -12.10 -44.54 11.17
CA SER A 261 -11.87 -44.17 9.77
C SER A 261 -11.80 -42.66 9.53
N CYS A 262 -11.23 -41.91 10.46
CA CYS A 262 -10.71 -40.57 10.18
C CYS A 262 -9.20 -40.62 10.40
N SER A 263 -8.45 -40.78 9.32
CA SER A 263 -6.99 -40.87 9.30
C SER A 263 -6.35 -39.60 9.87
N ALA A 264 -5.58 -39.72 10.95
CA ALA A 264 -4.80 -38.63 11.54
C ALA A 264 -3.52 -38.29 10.74
N ASP A 265 -3.34 -38.90 9.56
CA ASP A 265 -2.10 -38.88 8.77
C ASP A 265 -1.72 -37.49 8.19
N TYR A 266 -2.62 -36.51 8.25
CA TYR A 266 -2.36 -35.14 7.76
C TYR A 266 -1.85 -34.18 8.85
N LEU A 267 -1.96 -34.54 10.13
CA LEU A 267 -1.43 -33.72 11.23
C LEU A 267 0.10 -33.73 11.22
N THR A 268 0.72 -32.67 11.72
CA THR A 268 2.19 -32.61 11.82
C THR A 268 2.70 -33.76 12.69
N SER A 269 3.61 -34.57 12.14
CA SER A 269 4.14 -35.73 12.83
C SER A 269 4.95 -35.33 14.08
N PRO A 270 4.97 -36.16 15.14
CA PRO A 270 5.82 -35.93 16.31
C PRO A 270 7.31 -35.78 15.96
N GLU A 271 7.77 -36.46 14.91
CA GLU A 271 9.14 -36.39 14.39
C GLU A 271 9.43 -35.03 13.77
N LEU A 272 8.53 -34.53 12.92
CA LEU A 272 8.66 -33.20 12.32
C LEU A 272 8.62 -32.11 13.40
N HIS A 273 7.75 -32.23 14.40
CA HIS A 273 7.76 -31.31 15.54
C HIS A 273 9.11 -31.27 16.28
N LYS A 274 9.76 -32.42 16.51
CA LYS A 274 11.10 -32.45 17.14
C LYS A 274 12.16 -31.79 16.27
N GLU A 275 12.11 -32.01 14.95
CA GLU A 275 13.03 -31.37 14.03
C GLU A 275 12.81 -29.85 13.96
N LEU A 276 11.57 -29.37 14.05
CA LEU A 276 11.25 -27.94 14.14
C LEU A 276 11.75 -27.32 15.46
N VAL A 277 11.65 -28.02 16.58
CA VAL A 277 12.25 -27.60 17.86
C VAL A 277 13.77 -27.47 17.70
N ARG A 278 14.43 -28.48 17.11
CA ARG A 278 15.87 -28.45 16.85
C ARG A 278 16.24 -27.25 15.97
N LEU A 279 15.48 -27.01 14.90
CA LEU A 279 15.70 -25.90 13.97
C LEU A 279 15.56 -24.53 14.65
N CYS A 280 14.50 -24.32 15.44
CA CYS A 280 14.29 -23.06 16.16
C CYS A 280 15.44 -22.78 17.14
N ASN A 281 15.93 -23.80 17.85
CA ASN A 281 17.09 -23.67 18.73
C ASN A 281 18.38 -23.32 17.96
N VAL A 282 18.59 -23.90 16.78
CA VAL A 282 19.71 -23.54 15.89
C VAL A 282 19.61 -22.05 15.50
N PHE A 283 18.42 -21.58 15.12
CA PHE A 283 18.19 -20.19 14.77
C PHE A 283 18.44 -19.22 15.94
N VAL A 284 18.06 -19.58 17.17
CA VAL A 284 18.38 -18.79 18.37
C VAL A 284 19.89 -18.65 18.53
N LEU A 285 20.63 -19.75 18.42
CA LEU A 285 22.10 -19.73 18.51
C LEU A 285 22.71 -18.85 17.42
N TRP A 286 22.18 -18.88 16.19
CA TRP A 286 22.67 -18.06 15.10
C TRP A 286 22.43 -16.56 15.30
N LEU A 287 21.35 -16.17 15.99
CA LEU A 287 21.09 -14.77 16.34
C LEU A 287 22.00 -14.27 17.47
N GLU A 288 22.31 -15.12 18.44
CA GLU A 288 23.14 -14.78 19.60
C GLU A 288 24.63 -14.69 19.27
N GLU A 289 25.10 -15.46 18.30
CA GLU A 289 26.53 -15.63 18.02
C GLU A 289 27.16 -14.41 17.34
N GLU A 290 27.88 -13.60 18.12
CA GLU A 290 28.56 -12.39 17.63
C GLU A 290 29.77 -12.69 16.74
N SER A 291 30.42 -13.85 16.93
CA SER A 291 31.63 -14.21 16.19
C SER A 291 31.39 -14.36 14.68
N PHE A 292 30.17 -14.72 14.28
CA PHE A 292 29.77 -14.79 12.86
C PHE A 292 29.86 -13.45 12.15
N GLN A 293 29.64 -12.36 12.89
CA GLN A 293 29.58 -11.00 12.37
C GLN A 293 30.98 -10.38 12.24
N LYS A 294 31.99 -10.94 12.93
CA LYS A 294 33.38 -10.49 12.90
C LYS A 294 34.23 -11.21 11.84
N GLY A 295 33.75 -12.31 11.28
CA GLY A 295 34.46 -13.09 10.26
C GLY A 295 35.54 -14.03 10.79
N ASP A 296 35.83 -13.99 12.09
CA ASP A 296 36.91 -14.76 12.75
C ASP A 296 36.58 -16.26 12.96
N THR A 297 35.39 -16.71 12.56
CA THR A 297 34.88 -18.03 12.92
C THR A 297 35.15 -19.08 11.85
N TYR A 298 35.85 -20.16 12.23
CA TYR A 298 36.00 -21.34 11.39
C TYR A 298 34.74 -22.23 11.48
N ILE A 299 33.88 -22.14 10.46
CA ILE A 299 32.57 -22.82 10.44
C ILE A 299 32.64 -24.33 10.70
N PRO A 300 33.60 -25.10 10.13
CA PRO A 300 33.66 -26.55 10.36
C PRO A 300 33.99 -26.97 11.79
N SER A 301 34.57 -26.10 12.63
CA SER A 301 34.86 -26.41 14.03
C SER A 301 33.71 -26.09 15.00
N LEU A 302 32.59 -25.56 14.50
CA LEU A 302 31.46 -25.22 15.36
C LEU A 302 30.85 -26.48 16.01
N PRO A 303 30.38 -26.38 17.26
CA PRO A 303 29.63 -27.47 17.90
C PRO A 303 28.42 -27.90 17.06
N LYS A 304 28.06 -29.20 17.11
CA LYS A 304 26.99 -29.78 16.29
C LYS A 304 25.63 -29.05 16.40
N GLN A 305 25.36 -28.44 17.55
CA GLN A 305 24.15 -27.66 17.82
C GLN A 305 23.97 -26.44 16.91
N TYR A 306 25.03 -25.96 16.26
CA TYR A 306 24.97 -24.84 15.31
C TYR A 306 24.61 -25.25 13.88
N ASP A 307 24.51 -26.55 13.59
CA ASP A 307 24.28 -27.07 12.22
C ASP A 307 25.20 -26.38 11.18
N ALA A 308 26.51 -26.59 11.35
CA ALA A 308 27.55 -25.93 10.55
C ALA A 308 27.35 -26.10 9.03
N HIS A 309 26.76 -27.23 8.60
CA HIS A 309 26.48 -27.50 7.20
C HIS A 309 25.43 -26.53 6.65
N ARG A 310 24.27 -26.39 7.31
CA ARG A 310 23.23 -25.43 6.88
C ARG A 310 23.69 -23.98 7.02
N LEU A 311 24.40 -23.67 8.10
CA LEU A 311 24.98 -22.34 8.31
C LEU A 311 25.90 -21.93 7.14
N ALA A 312 26.77 -22.83 6.67
CA ALA A 312 27.63 -22.58 5.53
C ALA A 312 26.82 -22.28 4.24
N LYS A 313 25.76 -23.05 3.99
CA LYS A 313 24.87 -22.82 2.83
C LYS A 313 24.18 -21.45 2.89
N VAL A 314 23.68 -21.06 4.05
CA VAL A 314 23.04 -19.75 4.27
C VAL A 314 24.04 -18.61 4.07
N MET A 315 25.25 -18.73 4.63
CA MET A 315 26.31 -17.71 4.46
C MET A 315 26.77 -17.57 3.00
N GLN A 316 26.67 -18.64 2.21
CA GLN A 316 26.95 -18.67 0.76
C GLN A 316 25.74 -18.22 -0.09
N ASN A 317 24.65 -17.78 0.53
CA ASN A 317 23.42 -17.35 -0.14
C ASN A 317 22.76 -18.45 -1.01
N GLN A 318 22.83 -19.72 -0.60
CA GLN A 318 22.13 -20.81 -1.30
C GLN A 318 20.62 -20.74 -1.00
N GLN A 319 19.81 -20.55 -2.04
CA GLN A 319 18.37 -20.27 -1.94
C GLN A 319 17.46 -21.51 -1.91
N ASP A 320 18.03 -22.72 -1.93
CA ASP A 320 17.26 -23.98 -1.93
C ASP A 320 16.36 -24.09 -0.69
N LEU A 321 15.06 -24.32 -0.88
CA LEU A 321 14.08 -24.40 0.22
C LEU A 321 14.27 -25.70 1.01
N TRP A 322 14.25 -25.59 2.34
CA TRP A 322 14.35 -26.76 3.24
C TRP A 322 13.00 -27.44 3.41
N MET A 323 12.56 -28.11 2.34
CA MET A 323 11.27 -28.80 2.26
C MET A 323 11.11 -29.89 3.33
N GLU A 324 12.20 -30.43 3.88
CA GLU A 324 12.16 -31.40 4.97
C GLU A 324 11.54 -30.87 6.28
N TYR A 325 11.40 -29.54 6.41
CA TYR A 325 10.74 -28.90 7.55
C TYR A 325 9.29 -28.48 7.26
N VAL A 326 8.78 -28.69 6.05
CA VAL A 326 7.43 -28.30 5.65
C VAL A 326 6.50 -29.50 5.76
N ASN A 327 5.36 -29.33 6.43
CA ASN A 327 4.30 -30.34 6.45
C ASN A 327 3.53 -30.32 5.11
N VAL A 328 4.04 -31.05 4.12
CA VAL A 328 3.45 -31.13 2.78
C VAL A 328 2.13 -31.89 2.80
N GLU A 329 2.00 -32.87 3.69
CA GLU A 329 0.79 -33.68 3.88
C GLU A 329 -0.39 -32.81 4.31
N LEU A 330 -0.18 -31.88 5.24
CA LEU A 330 -1.21 -30.91 5.65
C LEU A 330 -1.63 -30.00 4.50
N VAL A 331 -0.66 -29.48 3.73
CA VAL A 331 -0.95 -28.63 2.57
C VAL A 331 -1.81 -29.39 1.55
N HIS A 332 -1.48 -30.65 1.28
CA HIS A 332 -2.26 -31.51 0.40
C HIS A 332 -3.66 -31.80 0.95
N HIS A 333 -3.78 -32.13 2.23
CA HIS A 333 -5.05 -32.42 2.88
C HIS A 333 -6.00 -31.22 2.81
N GLU A 334 -5.55 -30.03 3.19
CA GLU A 334 -6.37 -28.82 3.14
C GLU A 334 -6.81 -28.48 1.70
N PHE A 335 -5.99 -28.80 0.70
CA PHE A 335 -6.38 -28.68 -0.71
C PHE A 335 -7.48 -29.69 -1.08
N GLN A 336 -7.34 -30.96 -0.67
CA GLN A 336 -8.35 -32.01 -0.89
C GLN A 336 -9.66 -31.72 -0.16
N GLU A 337 -9.61 -31.18 1.06
CA GLU A 337 -10.79 -30.78 1.81
C GLU A 337 -11.59 -29.71 1.07
N ALA A 338 -10.91 -28.67 0.56
CA ALA A 338 -11.53 -27.63 -0.26
C ALA A 338 -12.14 -28.18 -1.56
N LEU A 339 -11.51 -29.20 -2.16
CA LEU A 339 -12.07 -29.93 -3.31
C LEU A 339 -13.34 -30.69 -2.94
N ASN A 340 -13.29 -31.47 -1.86
CA ASN A 340 -14.39 -32.32 -1.42
C ASN A 340 -15.63 -31.49 -1.04
N LEU A 341 -15.44 -30.37 -0.33
CA LEU A 341 -16.51 -29.44 0.00
C LEU A 341 -17.21 -28.91 -1.27
N TRP A 342 -16.44 -28.58 -2.31
CA TRP A 342 -17.02 -28.13 -3.58
C TRP A 342 -17.75 -29.25 -4.33
N LEU A 343 -17.20 -30.46 -4.33
CA LEU A 343 -17.83 -31.63 -4.97
C LEU A 343 -19.15 -31.98 -4.28
N GLN A 344 -19.21 -31.91 -2.94
CA GLN A 344 -20.46 -32.10 -2.18
C GLN A 344 -21.54 -31.11 -2.60
N VAL A 345 -21.20 -29.82 -2.71
CA VAL A 345 -22.16 -28.78 -3.18
C VAL A 345 -22.65 -29.07 -4.60
N GLN A 346 -21.79 -29.55 -5.50
CA GLN A 346 -22.22 -29.96 -6.84
C GLN A 346 -23.14 -31.19 -6.82
N LEU A 347 -22.80 -32.22 -6.03
CA LEU A 347 -23.59 -33.44 -5.90
C LEU A 347 -24.97 -33.18 -5.28
N GLU A 348 -25.05 -32.33 -4.25
CA GLU A 348 -26.32 -31.91 -3.62
C GLU A 348 -27.21 -31.09 -4.56
N SER A 349 -26.60 -30.34 -5.48
CA SER A 349 -27.36 -29.65 -6.55
C SER A 349 -27.87 -30.58 -7.66
N HIS A 350 -27.37 -31.83 -7.72
CA HIS A 350 -27.73 -32.84 -8.71
C HIS A 350 -28.58 -34.01 -8.18
N THR A 351 -28.79 -34.15 -6.88
CA THR A 351 -29.54 -35.26 -6.25
C THR A 351 -31.06 -35.24 -6.47
N THR A 352 -31.61 -34.28 -7.21
CA THR A 352 -33.00 -34.34 -7.72
C THR A 352 -33.16 -35.09 -9.05
N CYS A 353 -32.11 -35.64 -9.65
CA CYS A 353 -32.26 -36.51 -10.82
C CYS A 353 -32.13 -37.99 -10.45
N VAL A 354 -33.28 -38.65 -10.30
CA VAL A 354 -33.41 -40.11 -10.17
C VAL A 354 -32.61 -40.82 -11.27
N SER A 355 -31.84 -41.82 -10.82
CA SER A 355 -31.13 -42.85 -11.58
C SER A 355 -31.74 -43.18 -12.95
N ALA A 356 -30.99 -42.95 -14.02
CA ALA A 356 -31.24 -43.56 -15.32
C ALA A 356 -30.05 -44.49 -15.65
N GLY A 357 -30.37 -45.75 -15.88
CA GLY A 357 -29.42 -46.86 -16.00
C GLY A 357 -28.41 -46.72 -17.14
N GLN A 358 -27.45 -47.65 -17.09
CA GLN A 358 -26.38 -47.86 -18.07
C GLN A 358 -26.82 -47.53 -19.51
N THR A 359 -26.33 -46.41 -20.03
CA THR A 359 -26.44 -46.08 -21.46
C THR A 359 -25.05 -45.79 -22.01
N ASP A 360 -24.70 -46.52 -23.06
CA ASP A 360 -23.44 -46.46 -23.78
C ASP A 360 -23.09 -45.02 -24.20
N PHE A 361 -21.95 -44.53 -23.72
CA PHE A 361 -21.50 -43.15 -23.90
C PHE A 361 -20.85 -42.90 -25.28
N THR A 362 -20.62 -43.94 -26.09
CA THR A 362 -19.85 -43.82 -27.34
C THR A 362 -20.66 -43.53 -28.60
N ASN A 363 -22.01 -43.52 -28.54
CA ASN A 363 -22.85 -43.26 -29.72
C ASN A 363 -23.16 -41.76 -29.92
N PRO A 364 -22.64 -41.10 -30.98
CA PRO A 364 -22.85 -39.67 -31.25
C PRO A 364 -24.30 -39.32 -31.63
N ILE A 365 -25.07 -40.26 -32.18
CA ILE A 365 -26.47 -40.03 -32.55
C ILE A 365 -27.35 -39.99 -31.29
N ALA A 366 -27.06 -40.86 -30.31
CA ALA A 366 -27.73 -40.88 -29.02
C ALA A 366 -27.30 -39.72 -28.09
N ALA A 367 -26.17 -39.06 -28.37
CA ALA A 367 -25.71 -37.90 -27.60
C ALA A 367 -26.64 -36.69 -27.78
N LYS A 368 -27.09 -36.43 -29.02
CA LYS A 368 -28.01 -35.31 -29.30
C LYS A 368 -29.35 -35.47 -28.58
N GLU A 369 -29.92 -36.67 -28.60
CA GLU A 369 -31.18 -36.93 -27.89
C GLU A 369 -31.03 -36.87 -26.36
N ARG A 370 -29.92 -37.38 -25.80
CA ARG A 370 -29.61 -37.21 -24.37
C ARG A 370 -29.48 -35.74 -23.97
N ILE A 371 -28.74 -34.96 -24.76
CA ILE A 371 -28.54 -33.52 -24.51
C ILE A 371 -29.90 -32.82 -24.56
N MET A 372 -30.71 -33.07 -25.59
CA MET A 372 -32.03 -32.46 -25.74
C MET A 372 -32.99 -32.88 -24.62
N ASN A 373 -32.98 -34.14 -24.19
CA ASN A 373 -33.84 -34.62 -23.11
C ASN A 373 -33.39 -34.09 -21.73
N ASN A 374 -32.08 -33.91 -21.50
CA ASN A 374 -31.59 -33.23 -20.30
C ASN A 374 -31.89 -31.73 -20.32
N LEU A 375 -31.74 -31.06 -21.47
CA LEU A 375 -32.08 -29.63 -21.63
C LEU A 375 -33.57 -29.35 -21.38
N LYS A 376 -34.46 -30.29 -21.72
CA LYS A 376 -35.90 -30.20 -21.42
C LYS A 376 -36.25 -30.34 -19.93
N LYS A 377 -35.33 -30.82 -19.08
CA LYS A 377 -35.53 -30.92 -17.63
C LYS A 377 -35.21 -29.61 -16.89
N PHE A 378 -34.53 -28.67 -17.55
CA PHE A 378 -34.25 -27.35 -16.99
C PHE A 378 -35.37 -26.37 -17.34
N ASP A 379 -35.65 -25.44 -16.44
CA ASP A 379 -36.58 -24.34 -16.72
C ASP A 379 -36.20 -23.60 -18.00
N ILE A 380 -37.21 -23.10 -18.73
CA ILE A 380 -37.04 -22.38 -19.99
C ILE A 380 -35.94 -21.32 -19.82
N PRO A 381 -34.89 -21.31 -20.68
CA PRO A 381 -33.81 -20.34 -20.56
C PRO A 381 -34.38 -18.94 -20.50
N LYS A 382 -34.09 -18.22 -19.41
CA LYS A 382 -34.41 -16.80 -19.32
C LYS A 382 -33.75 -16.11 -20.52
N PRO A 383 -34.44 -15.18 -21.19
CA PRO A 383 -33.86 -14.49 -22.33
C PRO A 383 -32.50 -13.90 -21.93
N PRO A 384 -31.51 -13.86 -22.85
CA PRO A 384 -30.23 -13.24 -22.56
C PRO A 384 -30.48 -11.84 -22.00
N LEU A 385 -29.84 -11.54 -20.87
CA LEU A 385 -29.89 -10.20 -20.29
C LEU A 385 -29.55 -9.22 -21.41
N PRO A 386 -30.38 -8.19 -21.66
CA PRO A 386 -30.09 -7.24 -22.72
C PRO A 386 -28.68 -6.72 -22.52
N LEU A 387 -27.83 -6.90 -23.54
CA LEU A 387 -26.47 -6.38 -23.55
C LEU A 387 -26.57 -4.86 -23.35
N GLN A 388 -26.31 -4.40 -22.13
CA GLN A 388 -26.19 -2.97 -21.88
C GLN A 388 -24.94 -2.51 -22.62
N THR A 389 -25.14 -1.70 -23.65
CA THR A 389 -24.04 -0.96 -24.27
C THR A 389 -23.37 -0.13 -23.20
N MET A 390 -22.14 -0.50 -22.86
CA MET A 390 -21.36 0.18 -21.83
C MET A 390 -21.13 1.62 -22.30
N LYS A 391 -21.80 2.58 -21.64
CA LYS A 391 -21.61 3.99 -21.93
C LYS A 391 -20.20 4.38 -21.48
N ALA A 392 -19.46 5.08 -22.35
CA ALA A 392 -18.15 5.60 -21.99
C ALA A 392 -18.27 6.42 -20.68
N PRO A 393 -17.43 6.17 -19.65
CA PRO A 393 -17.54 6.84 -18.35
C PRO A 393 -17.43 8.36 -18.44
N VAL A 394 -16.71 8.86 -19.45
CA VAL A 394 -16.49 10.29 -19.68
C VAL A 394 -17.10 10.68 -21.04
N PRO A 395 -17.83 11.80 -21.14
CA PRO A 395 -18.35 12.30 -22.41
C PRO A 395 -17.26 12.50 -23.47
N VAL A 396 -17.58 12.22 -24.73
CA VAL A 396 -16.66 12.43 -25.85
C VAL A 396 -16.55 13.92 -26.17
N ILE A 397 -15.33 14.38 -26.41
CA ILE A 397 -15.04 15.76 -26.74
C ILE A 397 -15.35 16.04 -28.21
N SER A 398 -16.24 17.00 -28.45
CA SER A 398 -16.56 17.44 -29.81
C SER A 398 -15.36 18.15 -30.45
N SER A 399 -15.01 17.75 -31.67
CA SER A 399 -13.93 18.40 -32.44
C SER A 399 -14.21 19.87 -32.73
N ALA A 400 -15.49 20.27 -32.83
CA ALA A 400 -15.88 21.67 -33.01
C ALA A 400 -15.46 22.55 -31.81
N SER A 401 -15.51 22.00 -30.60
CA SER A 401 -15.15 22.70 -29.37
C SER A 401 -13.65 22.97 -29.25
N LEU A 402 -12.80 22.25 -30.00
CA LEU A 402 -11.35 22.50 -30.03
C LEU A 402 -10.97 23.73 -30.87
N VAL A 403 -11.89 24.23 -31.69
CA VAL A 403 -11.68 25.37 -32.60
C VAL A 403 -12.56 26.57 -32.20
N SER A 404 -13.74 26.32 -31.64
CA SER A 404 -14.69 27.34 -31.19
C SER A 404 -14.42 27.78 -29.75
N GLN A 405 -13.88 29.00 -29.58
CA GLN A 405 -13.61 29.59 -28.25
C GLN A 405 -14.86 29.61 -27.35
N LYS A 406 -16.03 29.94 -27.89
CA LYS A 406 -17.26 30.06 -27.11
C LYS A 406 -17.71 28.70 -26.55
N GLU A 407 -17.70 27.66 -27.40
CA GLU A 407 -18.07 26.31 -27.01
C GLU A 407 -17.06 25.71 -26.02
N ALA A 408 -15.76 25.90 -26.27
CA ALA A 408 -14.70 25.45 -25.37
C ALA A 408 -14.90 25.98 -23.95
N ILE A 409 -15.09 27.30 -23.81
CA ILE A 409 -15.23 27.93 -22.51
C ILE A 409 -16.54 27.53 -21.83
N GLN A 410 -17.64 27.41 -22.57
CA GLN A 410 -18.91 26.97 -22.00
C GLN A 410 -18.82 25.54 -21.46
N LEU A 411 -18.20 24.64 -22.21
CA LEU A 411 -17.98 23.25 -21.83
C LEU A 411 -17.12 23.17 -20.56
N MET A 412 -15.94 23.81 -20.59
CA MET A 412 -14.98 23.76 -19.49
C MET A 412 -15.51 24.42 -18.22
N ARG A 413 -16.25 25.54 -18.32
CA ARG A 413 -16.86 26.17 -17.13
C ARG A 413 -17.80 25.24 -16.39
N MET A 414 -18.52 24.37 -17.09
CA MET A 414 -19.42 23.42 -16.45
C MET A 414 -18.65 22.46 -15.53
N ASP A 415 -17.54 21.92 -16.01
CA ASP A 415 -16.67 21.01 -15.26
C ASP A 415 -15.91 21.75 -14.14
N LEU A 416 -15.35 22.92 -14.43
CA LEU A 416 -14.62 23.72 -13.44
C LEU A 416 -15.52 24.19 -12.28
N ASN A 417 -16.81 24.44 -12.53
CA ASN A 417 -17.78 24.73 -11.48
C ASN A 417 -17.99 23.54 -10.53
N ILE A 418 -17.94 22.30 -11.03
CA ILE A 418 -18.05 21.09 -10.21
C ILE A 418 -16.84 20.98 -9.29
N LEU A 419 -15.64 21.17 -9.84
CA LEU A 419 -14.38 21.12 -9.08
C LEU A 419 -14.31 22.22 -8.02
N GLN A 420 -14.72 23.45 -8.36
CA GLN A 420 -14.77 24.55 -7.40
C GLN A 420 -15.79 24.30 -6.30
N ARG A 421 -16.97 23.75 -6.62
CA ARG A 421 -17.98 23.39 -5.61
C ARG A 421 -17.44 22.33 -4.66
N HIS A 422 -16.73 21.32 -5.17
CA HIS A 422 -16.10 20.31 -4.34
C HIS A 422 -15.06 20.92 -3.38
N ALA A 423 -14.20 21.82 -3.86
CA ALA A 423 -13.25 22.53 -3.00
C ALA A 423 -13.93 23.37 -1.91
N LYS A 424 -15.03 24.06 -2.24
CA LYS A 424 -15.83 24.82 -1.26
C LYS A 424 -16.42 23.93 -0.18
N THR A 425 -16.93 22.76 -0.54
CA THR A 425 -17.43 21.77 0.44
C THR A 425 -16.31 21.27 1.35
N ALA A 426 -15.13 20.98 0.80
CA ALA A 426 -13.98 20.55 1.60
C ALA A 426 -13.52 21.64 2.59
N ALA A 427 -13.47 22.90 2.16
CA ALA A 427 -13.12 24.03 3.02
C ALA A 427 -14.19 24.26 4.13
N LEU A 428 -15.46 24.00 3.84
CA LEU A 428 -16.53 24.04 4.83
C LEU A 428 -16.35 22.95 5.90
N TRP A 429 -16.05 21.72 5.49
CA TRP A 429 -15.79 20.62 6.42
C TRP A 429 -14.59 20.90 7.32
N GLU A 430 -13.50 21.44 6.77
CA GLU A 430 -12.34 21.85 7.55
C GLU A 430 -12.72 22.90 8.60
N SER A 431 -13.48 23.91 8.21
CA SER A 431 -13.94 24.97 9.12
C SER A 431 -14.84 24.43 10.23
N GLN A 432 -15.75 23.50 9.90
CA GLN A 432 -16.60 22.80 10.88
C GLN A 432 -15.77 21.95 11.85
N HIS A 433 -14.74 21.26 11.34
CA HIS A 433 -13.86 20.44 12.18
C HIS A 433 -13.08 21.29 13.19
N VAL A 434 -12.55 22.43 12.74
CA VAL A 434 -11.88 23.41 13.63
C VAL A 434 -12.85 23.94 14.69
N ALA A 435 -14.07 24.31 14.30
CA ALA A 435 -15.08 24.80 15.24
C ALA A 435 -15.44 23.77 16.33
N LEU A 436 -15.68 22.51 15.93
CA LEU A 436 -15.99 21.42 16.87
C LEU A 436 -14.81 21.12 17.80
N ASN A 437 -13.57 21.15 17.30
CA ASN A 437 -12.40 20.95 18.14
C ASN A 437 -12.22 22.07 19.16
N ASN A 438 -12.47 23.33 18.77
CA ASN A 438 -12.43 24.46 19.69
C ASN A 438 -13.51 24.31 20.78
N GLU A 439 -14.72 23.90 20.42
CA GLU A 439 -15.78 23.65 21.41
C GLU A 439 -15.41 22.52 22.39
N ILE A 440 -14.75 21.46 21.91
CA ILE A 440 -14.20 20.41 22.78
C ILE A 440 -13.16 20.98 23.73
N LEU A 441 -12.22 21.79 23.24
CA LEU A 441 -11.18 22.43 24.05
C LEU A 441 -11.77 23.34 25.13
N ASP A 442 -12.84 24.09 24.82
CA ASP A 442 -13.53 24.95 25.78
C ASP A 442 -14.37 24.17 26.81
N THR A 443 -14.77 22.94 26.47
CA THR A 443 -15.64 22.10 27.30
C THR A 443 -14.83 21.19 28.23
N ILE A 444 -13.66 20.71 27.81
CA ILE A 444 -12.80 19.81 28.60
C ILE A 444 -12.50 20.35 30.02
N PRO A 445 -12.12 21.63 30.21
CA PRO A 445 -11.82 22.16 31.54
C PRO A 445 -13.00 22.07 32.52
N LYS A 446 -14.23 22.03 32.01
CA LYS A 446 -15.47 21.99 32.81
C LYS A 446 -15.87 20.58 33.23
N LEU A 447 -15.14 19.55 32.77
CA LEU A 447 -15.49 18.14 33.01
C LEU A 447 -15.33 17.76 34.49
N TYR A 448 -14.37 18.34 35.19
CA TYR A 448 -14.15 18.08 36.60
C TYR A 448 -14.27 19.38 37.39
N VAL A 449 -15.05 19.33 38.47
CA VAL A 449 -15.25 20.44 39.39
C VAL A 449 -15.00 19.95 40.81
N ASN A 450 -14.39 20.81 41.63
CA ASN A 450 -14.30 20.55 43.05
C ASN A 450 -15.67 20.78 43.70
N ARG A 451 -16.09 19.86 44.57
CA ARG A 451 -17.27 20.02 45.43
C ARG A 451 -16.88 19.69 46.85
N GLU A 452 -17.50 20.40 47.78
CA GLU A 452 -17.28 20.16 49.20
C GLU A 452 -17.93 18.83 49.61
N GLU A 453 -17.14 17.97 50.25
CA GLU A 453 -17.53 16.66 50.73
C GLU A 453 -17.22 16.52 52.21
N GLN A 454 -17.97 15.63 52.86
CA GLN A 454 -17.80 15.31 54.27
C GLN A 454 -17.74 13.80 54.46
N ILE A 455 -16.62 13.30 54.96
CA ILE A 455 -16.49 11.89 55.36
C ILE A 455 -16.47 11.77 56.87
N THR A 456 -17.08 10.71 57.39
CA THR A 456 -17.03 10.36 58.79
C THR A 456 -16.14 9.15 58.96
N LEU A 457 -14.99 9.33 59.61
CA LEU A 457 -14.05 8.26 59.92
C LEU A 457 -14.37 7.68 61.30
N HIS A 458 -14.42 6.36 61.37
CA HIS A 458 -14.55 5.62 62.62
C HIS A 458 -13.16 5.20 63.07
N LEU A 459 -12.62 5.85 64.10
CA LEU A 459 -11.32 5.51 64.66
C LEU A 459 -11.51 4.61 65.88
N GLU A 460 -11.18 3.34 65.72
CA GLU A 460 -11.20 2.34 66.78
C GLU A 460 -9.89 2.35 67.57
N CYS A 461 -9.98 2.47 68.90
CA CYS A 461 -8.82 2.29 69.77
C CYS A 461 -8.62 0.81 70.06
N ARG A 462 -7.39 0.30 69.93
CA ARG A 462 -7.05 -1.09 70.29
C ARG A 462 -7.03 -1.37 71.80
N GLY A 463 -7.27 -0.35 72.63
CA GLY A 463 -7.22 -0.46 74.10
C GLY A 463 -5.81 -0.73 74.61
N THR A 464 -5.57 -0.40 75.88
CA THR A 464 -4.41 -0.88 76.64
C THR A 464 -4.91 -1.71 77.80
N SER A 465 -4.08 -2.68 78.23
CA SER A 465 -4.38 -3.93 78.94
C SER A 465 -5.36 -3.94 80.13
N ASN A 466 -5.89 -2.81 80.58
CA ASN A 466 -6.84 -2.73 81.70
C ASN A 466 -8.01 -1.73 81.52
N LYS A 467 -8.25 -1.16 80.32
CA LYS A 467 -9.48 -0.41 80.00
C LYS A 467 -9.95 -0.75 78.58
N GLY A 468 -11.13 -1.37 78.46
CA GLY A 468 -11.76 -1.69 77.17
C GLY A 468 -12.25 -0.44 76.44
N CYS A 469 -12.17 -0.44 75.11
CA CYS A 469 -12.66 0.65 74.27
C CYS A 469 -14.19 0.83 74.44
N GLN A 470 -14.65 2.06 74.65
CA GLN A 470 -16.08 2.37 74.84
C GLN A 470 -16.85 2.62 73.53
N GLY A 471 -16.17 2.58 72.39
CA GLY A 471 -16.73 2.81 71.06
C GLY A 471 -15.75 3.56 70.15
N ALA A 472 -15.96 3.48 68.83
CA ALA A 472 -15.14 4.22 67.86
C ALA A 472 -15.36 5.73 68.00
N ALA A 473 -14.28 6.52 67.92
CA ALA A 473 -14.39 7.97 67.82
C ALA A 473 -14.83 8.34 66.39
N LEU A 474 -15.87 9.17 66.27
CA LEU A 474 -16.38 9.65 64.99
C LEU A 474 -15.71 10.98 64.65
N LEU A 475 -14.82 10.97 63.65
CA LEU A 475 -14.21 12.19 63.13
C LEU A 475 -14.86 12.58 61.81
N THR A 476 -15.40 13.78 61.77
CA THR A 476 -15.90 14.38 60.54
C THR A 476 -14.82 15.21 59.88
N ILE A 477 -14.46 14.87 58.64
CA ILE A 477 -13.49 15.62 57.85
C ILE A 477 -14.22 16.24 56.66
N GLN A 478 -14.08 17.55 56.50
CA GLN A 478 -14.56 18.30 55.33
C GLN A 478 -13.38 18.58 54.39
N PHE A 479 -13.57 18.34 53.09
CA PHE A 479 -12.56 18.57 52.06
C PHE A 479 -13.22 18.83 50.69
N GLU A 480 -12.46 19.35 49.74
CA GLU A 480 -12.92 19.47 48.35
C GLU A 480 -12.59 18.18 47.56
N GLY A 481 -13.63 17.41 47.24
CA GLY A 481 -13.54 16.26 46.36
C GLY A 481 -13.59 16.66 44.88
N LYS A 482 -12.84 15.96 44.03
CA LYS A 482 -12.90 16.13 42.56
C LYS A 482 -14.08 15.33 42.01
N HIS A 483 -15.09 16.01 41.47
CA HIS A 483 -16.25 15.38 40.86
C HIS A 483 -16.30 15.55 39.36
N LYS A 484 -16.73 14.49 38.69
CA LYS A 484 -17.05 14.53 37.27
C LYS A 484 -18.43 15.16 37.07
N ASN A 485 -18.51 16.16 36.19
CA ASN A 485 -19.78 16.75 35.77
C ASN A 485 -20.37 15.90 34.64
N GLU A 486 -21.41 15.13 34.95
CA GLU A 486 -22.03 14.20 33.98
C GLU A 486 -22.72 14.91 32.80
N ALA A 487 -23.26 16.11 33.00
CA ALA A 487 -23.85 16.88 31.90
C ALA A 487 -22.77 17.31 30.88
N VAL A 488 -21.63 17.80 31.38
CA VAL A 488 -20.46 18.16 30.55
C VAL A 488 -19.86 16.91 29.89
N ASN A 489 -19.82 15.78 30.60
CA ASN A 489 -19.38 14.51 30.04
C ASN A 489 -20.26 14.06 28.87
N GLN A 490 -21.59 14.16 28.99
CA GLN A 490 -22.52 13.85 27.91
C GLN A 490 -22.35 14.81 26.71
N GLN A 491 -22.18 16.10 26.96
CA GLN A 491 -21.89 17.09 25.91
C GLN A 491 -20.59 16.76 25.16
N LEU A 492 -19.50 16.44 25.87
CA LEU A 492 -18.23 16.01 25.26
C LEU A 492 -18.38 14.73 24.44
N HIS A 493 -19.20 13.78 24.90
CA HIS A 493 -19.50 12.58 24.13
C HIS A 493 -20.26 12.89 22.83
N ALA A 494 -21.21 13.83 22.86
CA ALA A 494 -21.93 14.29 21.67
C ALA A 494 -20.98 14.98 20.67
N LEU A 495 -20.17 15.94 21.12
CA LEU A 495 -19.19 16.63 20.27
C LEU A 495 -18.18 15.67 19.63
N ARG A 496 -17.65 14.71 20.40
CA ARG A 496 -16.77 13.65 19.86
C ARG A 496 -17.46 12.73 18.87
N LYS A 497 -18.78 12.56 18.96
CA LYS A 497 -19.56 11.78 17.99
C LYS A 497 -19.72 12.58 16.69
N GLU A 498 -20.03 13.87 16.79
CA GLU A 498 -20.15 14.77 15.63
C GLU A 498 -18.82 14.90 14.88
N VAL A 499 -17.70 15.05 15.58
CA VAL A 499 -16.36 15.05 14.95
C VAL A 499 -16.10 13.76 14.19
N ARG A 500 -16.42 12.61 14.78
CA ARG A 500 -16.26 11.30 14.11
C ARG A 500 -17.15 11.16 12.88
N GLN A 501 -18.39 11.66 12.94
CA GLN A 501 -19.29 11.66 11.80
C GLN A 501 -18.76 12.54 10.66
N LEU A 502 -18.36 13.78 10.96
CA LEU A 502 -17.78 14.70 9.99
C LEU A 502 -16.51 14.12 9.35
N GLN A 503 -15.64 13.50 10.14
CA GLN A 503 -14.45 12.80 9.63
C GLN A 503 -14.82 11.66 8.69
N ALA A 504 -15.79 10.82 9.06
CA ALA A 504 -16.24 9.72 8.22
C ALA A 504 -16.81 10.21 6.89
N GLU A 505 -17.52 11.34 6.87
CA GLU A 505 -18.03 11.96 5.66
C GLU A 505 -16.91 12.58 4.80
N ALA A 506 -15.97 13.29 5.42
CA ALA A 506 -14.84 13.93 4.74
C ALA A 506 -13.83 12.93 4.15
N THR A 507 -13.71 11.73 4.71
CA THR A 507 -12.84 10.66 4.18
C THR A 507 -13.44 9.86 3.03
N LYS A 508 -14.72 10.09 2.67
CA LYS A 508 -15.33 9.40 1.53
C LYS A 508 -14.62 9.80 0.23
N PRO A 509 -14.48 8.87 -0.73
CA PRO A 509 -13.93 9.21 -2.03
C PRO A 509 -14.79 10.30 -2.72
N PRO A 510 -14.17 11.16 -3.56
CA PRO A 510 -14.92 12.12 -4.37
C PRO A 510 -16.00 11.41 -5.20
N SER A 511 -17.13 12.08 -5.41
CA SER A 511 -18.18 11.51 -6.26
C SER A 511 -17.69 11.34 -7.69
N LEU A 512 -18.24 10.35 -8.40
CA LEU A 512 -17.88 10.06 -9.79
C LEU A 512 -17.97 11.30 -10.68
N GLY A 513 -18.96 12.17 -10.48
CA GLY A 513 -19.09 13.42 -11.24
C GLY A 513 -17.92 14.41 -11.05
N VAL A 514 -17.26 14.42 -9.88
CA VAL A 514 -16.05 15.25 -9.67
C VAL A 514 -14.88 14.67 -10.45
N VAL A 515 -14.74 13.33 -10.44
CA VAL A 515 -13.69 12.63 -11.19
C VAL A 515 -13.91 12.76 -12.70
N GLU A 516 -15.14 12.57 -13.17
CA GLU A 516 -15.53 12.75 -14.58
C GLU A 516 -15.22 14.18 -15.05
N ALA A 517 -15.57 15.21 -14.27
CA ALA A 517 -15.28 16.60 -14.60
C ALA A 517 -13.76 16.86 -14.72
N ALA A 518 -12.95 16.36 -13.79
CA ALA A 518 -11.50 16.50 -13.84
C ALA A 518 -10.91 15.84 -15.10
N VAL A 519 -11.27 14.57 -15.34
CA VAL A 519 -10.79 13.80 -16.50
C VAL A 519 -11.27 14.42 -17.81
N HIS A 520 -12.48 14.95 -17.86
CA HIS A 520 -13.02 15.59 -19.06
C HIS A 520 -12.23 16.86 -19.42
N VAL A 521 -11.87 17.69 -18.44
CA VAL A 521 -11.00 18.87 -18.64
C VAL A 521 -9.59 18.46 -19.08
N GLU A 522 -9.00 17.43 -18.47
CA GLU A 522 -7.68 16.91 -18.86
C GLU A 522 -7.67 16.36 -20.28
N ASN A 523 -8.68 15.58 -20.64
CA ASN A 523 -8.87 15.08 -22.00
C ASN A 523 -9.03 16.23 -23.00
N PHE A 524 -9.71 17.31 -22.61
CA PHE A 524 -9.86 18.50 -23.46
C PHE A 524 -8.53 19.20 -23.69
N ILE A 525 -7.77 19.47 -22.64
CA ILE A 525 -6.44 20.08 -22.73
C ILE A 525 -5.51 19.20 -23.58
N THR A 526 -5.54 17.88 -23.36
CA THR A 526 -4.74 16.92 -24.11
C THR A 526 -5.09 16.91 -25.60
N ALA A 527 -6.39 16.83 -25.92
CA ALA A 527 -6.86 16.88 -27.30
C ALA A 527 -6.47 18.20 -27.98
N LEU A 528 -6.61 19.33 -27.27
CA LEU A 528 -6.28 20.67 -27.75
C LEU A 528 -4.79 20.82 -28.06
N ILE A 529 -3.91 20.28 -27.22
CA ILE A 529 -2.45 20.34 -27.44
C ILE A 529 -2.04 19.42 -28.58
N ASN A 530 -2.61 18.22 -28.65
CA ASN A 530 -2.30 17.27 -29.72
C ASN A 530 -2.67 17.83 -31.09
N ILE A 531 -3.88 18.40 -31.22
CA ILE A 531 -4.29 19.03 -32.48
C ILE A 531 -3.44 20.26 -32.80
N TYR A 532 -3.07 21.08 -31.80
CA TYR A 532 -2.20 22.24 -32.01
C TYR A 532 -0.79 21.85 -32.47
N LYS A 533 -0.21 20.77 -31.93
CA LYS A 533 1.11 20.25 -32.32
C LYS A 533 1.13 19.77 -33.77
N VAL A 534 0.05 19.13 -34.23
CA VAL A 534 -0.07 18.65 -35.62
C VAL A 534 -0.41 19.82 -36.55
N GLN A 535 -1.28 20.74 -36.12
CA GLN A 535 -1.75 21.88 -36.90
C GLN A 535 -1.84 23.15 -36.03
N PRO A 536 -0.80 24.03 -36.05
CA PRO A 536 -0.76 25.26 -35.26
C PRO A 536 -1.70 26.36 -35.78
N MET A 537 -3.01 26.13 -35.74
CA MET A 537 -4.00 27.10 -36.24
C MET A 537 -4.22 28.26 -35.24
N PRO A 538 -4.40 29.51 -35.72
CA PRO A 538 -4.71 30.66 -34.85
C PRO A 538 -5.96 30.47 -34.00
N ALA A 539 -6.98 29.78 -34.53
CA ALA A 539 -8.22 29.48 -33.80
C ALA A 539 -7.96 28.58 -32.58
N ILE A 540 -7.19 27.50 -32.75
CA ILE A 540 -6.81 26.56 -31.69
C ILE A 540 -5.94 27.28 -30.64
N LYS A 541 -4.98 28.11 -31.09
CA LYS A 541 -4.17 28.94 -30.18
C LYS A 541 -5.05 29.85 -29.32
N LYS A 542 -6.07 30.48 -29.92
CA LYS A 542 -7.02 31.35 -29.20
C LYS A 542 -7.83 30.57 -28.16
N VAL A 543 -8.24 29.34 -28.47
CA VAL A 543 -8.90 28.44 -27.51
C VAL A 543 -7.97 28.15 -26.33
N GLY A 544 -6.72 27.76 -26.59
CA GLY A 544 -5.72 27.47 -25.53
C GLY A 544 -5.44 28.65 -24.60
N ILE A 545 -5.25 29.85 -25.16
CA ILE A 545 -5.08 31.09 -24.39
C ILE A 545 -6.34 31.38 -23.55
N SER A 546 -7.52 31.22 -24.13
CA SER A 546 -8.78 31.49 -23.42
C SER A 546 -9.01 30.52 -22.27
N LEU A 547 -8.69 29.24 -22.49
CA LEU A 547 -8.79 28.20 -21.48
C LEU A 547 -7.81 28.44 -20.33
N PHE A 548 -6.58 28.86 -20.63
CA PHE A 548 -5.60 29.26 -19.61
C PHE A 548 -6.18 30.32 -18.68
N PHE A 549 -6.64 31.46 -19.23
CA PHE A 549 -7.18 32.53 -18.40
C PHE A 549 -8.47 32.13 -17.68
N THR A 550 -9.29 31.26 -18.28
CA THR A 550 -10.47 30.72 -17.61
C THR A 550 -10.09 29.87 -16.41
N LEU A 551 -9.10 28.97 -16.51
CA LEU A 551 -8.62 28.19 -15.37
C LEU A 551 -8.07 29.10 -14.25
N VAL A 552 -7.35 30.15 -14.63
CA VAL A 552 -6.82 31.14 -13.69
C VAL A 552 -7.94 31.87 -12.94
N GLU A 553 -9.07 32.20 -13.59
CA GLU A 553 -10.25 32.79 -12.93
C GLU A 553 -10.86 31.87 -11.85
N TYR A 554 -10.69 30.55 -11.98
CA TYR A 554 -11.22 29.57 -11.03
C TYR A 554 -10.27 29.30 -9.85
N VAL A 555 -9.04 29.82 -9.89
CA VAL A 555 -8.11 29.71 -8.76
C VAL A 555 -8.49 30.71 -7.67
N CYS A 556 -9.09 30.18 -6.60
CA CYS A 556 -9.46 30.90 -5.38
C CYS A 556 -8.95 30.18 -4.12
N ASP A 557 -9.14 30.80 -2.95
CA ASP A 557 -8.63 30.31 -1.67
C ASP A 557 -9.08 28.88 -1.36
N GLU A 558 -10.35 28.55 -1.63
CA GLU A 558 -10.88 27.21 -1.39
C GLU A 558 -10.21 26.17 -2.30
N THR A 559 -10.04 26.50 -3.59
CA THR A 559 -9.39 25.58 -4.54
C THR A 559 -7.91 25.38 -4.26
N GLN A 560 -7.24 26.38 -3.66
CA GLN A 560 -5.84 26.31 -3.24
C GLN A 560 -5.67 25.63 -1.88
N ARG A 561 -6.64 25.77 -0.98
CA ARG A 561 -6.63 25.13 0.34
C ARG A 561 -6.82 23.62 0.23
N ASN A 562 -7.70 23.17 -0.66
CA ASN A 562 -7.92 21.75 -0.94
C ASN A 562 -6.80 21.15 -1.84
N PRO A 563 -5.96 20.21 -1.35
CA PRO A 563 -4.79 19.73 -2.08
C PRO A 563 -5.06 19.13 -3.48
N PRO A 564 -6.10 18.30 -3.69
CA PRO A 564 -6.41 17.73 -5.01
C PRO A 564 -6.73 18.81 -6.05
N THR A 565 -7.56 19.79 -5.71
CA THR A 565 -7.90 20.87 -6.64
C THR A 565 -6.73 21.81 -6.86
N ARG A 566 -5.91 22.08 -5.83
CA ARG A 566 -4.69 22.87 -6.00
C ARG A 566 -3.79 22.24 -7.05
N GLN A 567 -3.50 20.95 -6.89
CA GLN A 567 -2.64 20.21 -7.83
C GLN A 567 -3.21 20.21 -9.25
N PHE A 568 -4.51 19.96 -9.38
CA PHE A 568 -5.20 19.94 -10.67
C PHE A 568 -5.09 21.28 -11.40
N PHE A 569 -5.50 22.39 -10.75
CA PHE A 569 -5.46 23.72 -11.36
C PHE A 569 -4.02 24.14 -11.69
N THR A 570 -3.07 23.89 -10.79
CA THR A 570 -1.65 24.18 -11.04
C THR A 570 -1.14 23.44 -12.28
N SER A 571 -1.43 22.14 -12.40
CA SER A 571 -1.01 21.31 -13.53
C SER A 571 -1.60 21.79 -14.86
N CYS A 572 -2.92 22.06 -14.89
CA CYS A 572 -3.58 22.54 -16.10
C CYS A 572 -3.07 23.91 -16.55
N ILE A 573 -2.87 24.84 -15.60
CA ILE A 573 -2.34 26.18 -15.86
C ILE A 573 -0.90 26.08 -16.36
N GLU A 574 -0.09 25.19 -15.79
CA GLU A 574 1.30 25.03 -16.20
C GLU A 574 1.43 24.55 -17.65
N ILE A 575 0.70 23.49 -18.00
CA ILE A 575 0.72 22.94 -19.34
C ILE A 575 0.26 23.98 -20.37
N LEU A 576 -0.87 24.64 -20.11
CA LEU A 576 -1.41 25.64 -21.03
C LEU A 576 -0.54 26.90 -21.09
N GLY A 577 0.03 27.32 -19.95
CA GLY A 577 0.94 28.45 -19.85
C GLY A 577 2.18 28.23 -20.69
N GLN A 578 2.78 27.05 -20.61
CA GLN A 578 3.97 26.68 -21.37
C GLN A 578 3.70 26.61 -22.89
N VAL A 579 2.58 26.02 -23.29
CA VAL A 579 2.27 25.77 -24.71
C VAL A 579 1.70 27.00 -25.43
N PHE A 580 0.83 27.77 -24.78
CA PHE A 580 0.03 28.80 -25.44
C PHE A 580 0.36 30.24 -25.03
N VAL A 581 0.90 30.46 -23.82
CA VAL A 581 1.08 31.82 -23.25
C VAL A 581 2.53 32.27 -23.27
N SER A 582 3.46 31.42 -22.81
CA SER A 582 4.90 31.73 -22.75
C SER A 582 5.43 32.13 -24.13
N GLY A 583 6.15 33.26 -24.20
CA GLY A 583 6.70 33.79 -25.43
C GLY A 583 5.69 34.46 -26.38
N THR A 584 4.39 34.55 -26.02
CA THR A 584 3.38 35.18 -26.87
C THR A 584 3.26 36.68 -26.60
N LYS A 585 3.58 37.51 -27.61
CA LYS A 585 3.63 38.97 -27.48
C LYS A 585 2.32 39.61 -27.01
N SER A 586 1.19 39.16 -27.58
CA SER A 586 -0.15 39.74 -27.33
C SER A 586 -0.64 39.53 -25.90
N GLU A 587 -0.18 38.47 -25.22
CA GLU A 587 -0.71 38.09 -23.90
C GLU A 587 0.15 38.60 -22.75
N CYS A 588 1.36 39.10 -23.01
CA CYS A 588 2.30 39.51 -21.96
C CYS A 588 1.71 40.62 -21.05
N LYS A 589 1.09 41.63 -21.65
CA LYS A 589 0.39 42.71 -20.93
C LYS A 589 -0.80 42.20 -20.12
N ARG A 590 -1.59 41.30 -20.69
CA ARG A 590 -2.77 40.71 -20.05
C ARG A 590 -2.36 39.85 -18.85
N LEU A 591 -1.32 39.02 -19.01
CA LEU A 591 -0.78 38.19 -17.94
C LEU A 591 -0.26 39.03 -16.77
N LEU A 592 0.49 40.10 -17.07
CA LEU A 592 0.93 41.05 -16.04
C LEU A 592 -0.26 41.67 -15.31
N GLN A 593 -1.28 42.13 -16.04
CA GLN A 593 -2.50 42.67 -15.42
C GLN A 593 -3.18 41.65 -14.51
N THR A 594 -3.28 40.39 -14.91
CA THR A 594 -3.86 39.33 -14.08
C THR A 594 -3.07 39.11 -12.78
N ILE A 595 -1.73 39.09 -12.86
CA ILE A 595 -0.86 38.97 -11.67
C ILE A 595 -1.04 40.15 -10.71
N LEU A 596 -1.10 41.38 -11.25
CA LEU A 596 -1.26 42.58 -10.44
C LEU A 596 -2.64 42.68 -9.79
N HIS A 597 -3.70 42.16 -10.44
CA HIS A 597 -5.05 42.10 -9.87
C HIS A 597 -5.17 41.02 -8.78
N ASN A 598 -4.49 39.89 -8.92
CA ASN A 598 -4.49 38.83 -7.93
C ASN A 598 -3.06 38.36 -7.62
N ARG A 599 -2.45 39.03 -6.64
CA ARG A 599 -1.06 38.87 -6.20
C ARG A 599 -0.71 37.43 -5.79
N ARG A 600 -1.68 36.67 -5.27
CA ARG A 600 -1.49 35.28 -4.83
C ARG A 600 -1.14 34.34 -5.99
N LEU A 601 -1.47 34.74 -7.22
CA LEU A 601 -1.17 33.98 -8.42
C LEU A 601 0.25 34.25 -8.95
N CYS A 602 1.02 35.16 -8.35
CA CYS A 602 2.33 35.55 -8.87
C CYS A 602 3.29 34.34 -8.97
N THR A 603 3.32 33.48 -7.95
CA THR A 603 4.14 32.27 -7.96
C THR A 603 3.75 31.32 -9.09
N LEU A 604 2.45 31.18 -9.35
CA LEU A 604 1.90 30.30 -10.38
C LEU A 604 2.10 30.84 -11.81
N LEU A 605 1.95 32.15 -12.00
CA LEU A 605 1.89 32.78 -13.33
C LEU A 605 3.21 33.41 -13.79
N SER A 606 4.09 33.80 -12.86
CA SER A 606 5.37 34.44 -13.21
C SER A 606 6.28 33.61 -14.13
N PRO A 607 6.27 32.26 -14.16
CA PRO A 607 7.08 31.50 -15.12
C PRO A 607 6.72 31.79 -16.58
N TYR A 608 5.46 32.14 -16.86
CA TYR A 608 4.96 32.41 -18.21
C TYR A 608 5.02 33.90 -18.59
N PHE A 609 5.42 34.76 -17.64
CA PHE A 609 5.63 36.17 -17.91
C PHE A 609 6.98 36.38 -18.60
N THR A 610 6.95 36.48 -19.93
CA THR A 610 8.13 36.66 -20.79
C THR A 610 8.16 38.06 -21.42
N PRO A 611 8.56 39.10 -20.67
CA PRO A 611 8.56 40.49 -21.14
C PRO A 611 9.48 40.73 -22.34
N VAL A 612 10.57 39.95 -22.45
CA VAL A 612 11.50 39.98 -23.61
C VAL A 612 10.81 39.63 -24.92
N ALA A 613 9.70 38.89 -24.89
CA ALA A 613 8.93 38.58 -26.10
C ALA A 613 8.28 39.84 -26.72
N SER A 614 8.04 40.90 -25.94
CA SER A 614 7.40 42.15 -26.38
C SER A 614 8.32 43.38 -26.19
N PRO A 615 9.40 43.55 -26.98
CA PRO A 615 10.35 44.65 -26.82
C PRO A 615 9.70 46.04 -26.88
N SER A 616 8.69 46.23 -27.72
CA SER A 616 7.98 47.51 -27.90
C SER A 616 7.17 47.94 -26.68
N GLU A 617 6.73 46.99 -25.84
CA GLU A 617 5.96 47.27 -24.62
C GLU A 617 6.80 47.12 -23.35
N PHE A 618 8.07 46.71 -23.48
CA PHE A 618 8.92 46.34 -22.35
C PHE A 618 9.02 47.45 -21.30
N VAL A 619 9.28 48.70 -21.74
CA VAL A 619 9.38 49.87 -20.85
C VAL A 619 8.05 50.11 -20.13
N THR A 620 6.93 50.08 -20.84
CA THR A 620 5.60 50.24 -20.22
C THR A 620 5.23 49.12 -19.25
N LEU A 621 5.66 47.89 -19.50
CA LEU A 621 5.47 46.76 -18.57
C LEU A 621 6.35 46.92 -17.32
N TYR A 622 7.59 47.38 -17.49
CA TYR A 622 8.52 47.70 -16.40
C TYR A 622 7.97 48.83 -15.50
N GLU A 623 7.58 49.96 -16.10
CA GLU A 623 6.98 51.09 -15.39
C GLU A 623 5.76 50.66 -14.57
N ARG A 624 4.93 49.79 -15.13
CA ARG A 624 3.73 49.28 -14.43
C ARG A 624 4.06 48.35 -13.26
N VAL A 625 5.12 47.55 -13.36
CA VAL A 625 5.62 46.72 -12.25
C VAL A 625 6.18 47.61 -11.14
N VAL A 626 6.98 48.62 -11.49
CA VAL A 626 7.59 49.55 -10.52
C VAL A 626 6.55 50.45 -9.86
N ALA A 627 5.55 50.93 -10.60
CA ALA A 627 4.45 51.72 -10.05
C ALA A 627 3.59 50.94 -9.02
N PHE A 628 3.71 49.62 -8.99
CA PHE A 628 3.02 48.76 -8.03
C PHE A 628 3.83 48.49 -6.75
N LEU A 629 5.04 49.05 -6.65
CA LEU A 629 5.92 48.90 -5.50
C LEU A 629 5.31 49.57 -4.25
N SER A 630 5.08 48.75 -3.23
CA SER A 630 4.68 49.16 -1.89
C SER A 630 5.25 48.14 -0.89
N GLU A 631 5.28 48.46 0.41
CA GLU A 631 5.75 47.52 1.45
C GLU A 631 5.04 46.16 1.37
N ASP A 632 3.72 46.16 1.14
CA ASP A 632 2.94 44.91 1.03
C ASP A 632 3.17 44.09 -0.26
N ASN A 633 3.92 44.63 -1.23
CA ASN A 633 4.06 44.08 -2.60
C ASN A 633 5.51 43.80 -3.02
N SER A 634 6.46 43.99 -2.12
CA SER A 634 7.89 43.85 -2.42
C SER A 634 8.21 42.51 -3.09
N ASP A 635 7.63 41.41 -2.60
CA ASP A 635 7.95 40.06 -3.06
C ASP A 635 7.42 39.79 -4.49
N VAL A 636 6.21 40.27 -4.79
CA VAL A 636 5.59 40.16 -6.11
C VAL A 636 6.37 40.99 -7.13
N VAL A 637 6.70 42.23 -6.76
CA VAL A 637 7.48 43.12 -7.63
C VAL A 637 8.88 42.57 -7.86
N PHE A 638 9.56 42.09 -6.81
CA PHE A 638 10.85 41.43 -6.93
C PHE A 638 10.79 40.24 -7.89
N MET A 639 9.83 39.33 -7.71
CA MET A 639 9.65 38.17 -8.58
C MET A 639 9.42 38.56 -10.04
N LEU A 640 8.60 39.57 -10.31
CA LEU A 640 8.35 40.05 -11.68
C LEU A 640 9.57 40.74 -12.30
N LEU A 641 10.33 41.51 -11.51
CA LEU A 641 11.56 42.16 -11.95
C LEU A 641 12.65 41.14 -12.30
N THR A 642 12.75 40.02 -11.56
CA THR A 642 13.70 38.94 -11.91
C THR A 642 13.42 38.32 -13.29
N LYS A 643 12.17 38.36 -13.77
CA LYS A 643 11.80 37.90 -15.12
C LYS A 643 12.11 38.92 -16.21
N GLN A 644 12.30 40.19 -15.86
CA GLN A 644 12.63 41.26 -16.80
C GLN A 644 14.13 41.31 -17.14
N GLY A 645 15.00 40.91 -16.20
CA GLY A 645 16.43 40.61 -16.42
C GLY A 645 17.30 41.74 -17.00
N LEU A 646 18.46 42.03 -16.38
CA LEU A 646 19.45 42.99 -16.91
C LEU A 646 19.85 42.71 -18.37
N HIS A 647 19.91 41.44 -18.77
CA HIS A 647 20.27 41.03 -20.14
C HIS A 647 19.24 41.48 -21.20
N GLY A 648 17.94 41.48 -20.87
CA GLY A 648 16.89 42.02 -21.75
C GLY A 648 16.98 43.53 -21.90
N PHE A 649 17.37 44.23 -20.83
CA PHE A 649 17.63 45.67 -20.82
C PHE A 649 18.82 46.05 -21.72
N PHE A 650 19.92 45.29 -21.67
CA PHE A 650 21.07 45.49 -22.55
C PHE A 650 20.78 45.16 -24.03
N CYS A 651 19.96 44.14 -24.31
CA CYS A 651 19.51 43.84 -25.68
C CYS A 651 18.66 44.97 -26.28
N LEU A 652 17.80 45.63 -25.49
CA LEU A 652 17.00 46.79 -25.94
C LEU A 652 17.86 48.01 -26.27
N ILE A 653 18.89 48.30 -25.45
CA ILE A 653 19.87 49.38 -25.73
C ILE A 653 20.66 49.09 -27.03
N SER A 654 20.89 47.81 -27.33
CA SER A 654 21.62 47.38 -28.53
C SER A 654 20.77 47.41 -29.82
N LEU A 655 19.45 47.39 -29.70
CA LEU A 655 18.49 47.46 -30.82
C LEU A 655 18.03 48.90 -31.15
N GLN A 656 18.33 49.88 -30.28
CA GLN A 656 18.04 51.30 -30.47
C GLN A 656 19.27 52.12 -30.93
N ARG A 657 20.42 51.48 -31.13
CA ARG A 657 21.55 51.99 -31.92
C ARG A 657 21.56 51.26 -33.26
#